data_AF-A0A2N3IB35-F1
#
_entry.id   AF-A0A2N3IB35-F1
#
_cell.length_a   1.000
_cell.length_b   1.000
_cell.length_c   1.000
_cell.angle_alpha   90.00
_cell.angle_beta   90.00
_cell.angle_gamma   90.00
#
_symmetry.space_group_name_H-M   'P 1'
#
loop_
_entity.id
_entity.type
_entity.pdbx_description
1 polymer ?
#
loop_
_entity_poly.entity_id
_entity_poly.type
_entity_poly.pdbx_seq_one_letter_code
_entity_poly.pdbx_strand_id
1 'polypeptide(L)'
;MKKNLLVLLSLILIPVLGNSQSFKGKDKVSFFQAPAEKVKFSSANVFLSTDKALQEAKRETSKAKVSKFGSKLGGFGAAMAGAVNKTIDKAAEINKMIDAIKDEEGRFAVWNFVPAYIKYDMNSVKEKVNVEIFVLSETPKTEMGTEERMPTTADKEGYYLVPWSVNCRYQVTSAQGEVIYEDNLGLVSGKTKTKKYTPAAPAKLGSISQAPANDALSVSDEIGVNEAYKRVHKEVFSHFGFGQFTVAAKLGSIKEIKELNKLTKPTVALFENKKGLLLNKDEKATLADYIMVLEPNISKCSDKTRWVAYHNLSLCYAWMENVEKSQEYLKKYAGEIEDTFGKIKVFNQLVKGELSKEQRVAAKAEYGSIAIGTKDMKKYSNYKDIESFVNFYPKGANAYPALLTTINRNLSQFVDFYAHNDLLCQLFELDYPFQFLPLQDFTGLPKTMTGQITKEGDEPVDFTVKFDSKRRVKKLEASQIGIAEDGSKDKIITRDIKPVYNEAGKYAYMEVNAGMFAEYYGKTTSYTKIDEISDPLVGATHGAANNITKNIGFMGGKVSEEDVQLMVDLEGKVYFTGKSALPRVNAIFKDLLNANGFVPKKPKTTTEFETIASINEDGVFTEWNWNGTTHTHLAGSKGVGQQNINADKMIRDMKFSSVDDHGNPVKIHYDLDLAGKLSMNERMSFKGFMNYAFLAGAGPQVSSDNFTIDTGMDWDCEFVYDAQGNWTEMKVGPYKATRTFKY
;
A
#
# COMPACT_ATOMS: atom_id res chain seq x y z
N MET A 1 -62.60 -23.03 37.45
CA MET A 1 -61.43 -23.94 37.42
C MET A 1 -61.29 -24.52 36.01
N LYS A 2 -60.35 -24.03 35.19
CA LYS A 2 -59.93 -24.70 33.95
C LYS A 2 -58.44 -24.46 33.72
N LYS A 3 -57.65 -25.52 33.90
CA LYS A 3 -56.29 -25.69 33.39
C LYS A 3 -56.38 -26.10 31.92
N ASN A 4 -55.33 -25.78 31.15
CA ASN A 4 -55.07 -26.12 29.75
C ASN A 4 -55.54 -25.10 28.70
N LEU A 5 -54.77 -24.03 28.51
CA LEU A 5 -54.60 -23.38 27.19
C LEU A 5 -53.34 -22.49 27.17
N LEU A 6 -52.16 -23.09 27.35
CA LEU A 6 -50.88 -22.38 27.32
C LEU A 6 -49.79 -23.23 26.67
N VAL A 7 -50.09 -23.85 25.51
CA VAL A 7 -49.11 -24.57 24.67
C VAL A 7 -49.37 -24.42 23.15
N LEU A 8 -50.40 -23.70 22.67
CA LEU A 8 -50.77 -23.73 21.23
C LEU A 8 -50.66 -22.41 20.45
N LEU A 9 -49.69 -21.54 20.78
CA LEU A 9 -49.41 -20.33 19.98
C LEU A 9 -47.90 -20.04 19.81
N SER A 10 -47.07 -21.08 19.91
CA SER A 10 -45.62 -21.03 19.71
C SER A 10 -45.13 -21.91 18.54
N LEU A 11 -45.93 -21.98 17.47
CA LEU A 11 -45.65 -22.56 16.13
C LEU A 11 -46.89 -22.16 15.29
N ILE A 12 -46.90 -21.16 14.41
CA ILE A 12 -46.31 -21.12 13.08
C ILE A 12 -46.36 -19.65 12.62
N LEU A 13 -45.23 -18.97 12.69
CA LEU A 13 -44.83 -17.90 11.77
C LEU A 13 -43.31 -18.03 11.65
N ILE A 14 -42.89 -19.23 11.23
CA ILE A 14 -41.66 -19.37 10.47
C ILE A 14 -42.00 -18.68 9.15
N PRO A 15 -41.50 -17.47 8.82
CA PRO A 15 -41.43 -17.11 7.42
C PRO A 15 -40.56 -18.21 6.81
N VAL A 16 -41.18 -19.05 5.99
CA VAL A 16 -40.47 -19.95 5.08
C VAL A 16 -39.36 -19.10 4.49
N LEU A 17 -38.12 -19.41 4.89
CA LEU A 17 -36.90 -18.80 4.40
C LEU A 17 -36.82 -19.12 2.92
N GLY A 18 -37.56 -18.36 2.12
CA GLY A 18 -37.52 -18.42 0.68
C GLY A 18 -36.12 -18.00 0.28
N ASN A 19 -35.27 -19.01 -0.01
CA ASN A 19 -33.95 -18.93 -0.62
C ASN A 19 -33.54 -17.49 -0.95
N SER A 20 -33.06 -16.75 0.05
CA SER A 20 -32.50 -15.43 -0.21
C SER A 20 -31.30 -15.66 -1.14
N GLN A 21 -31.24 -14.96 -2.27
CA GLN A 21 -30.10 -15.04 -3.18
C GLN A 21 -28.84 -14.75 -2.37
N SER A 22 -27.98 -15.75 -2.17
CA SER A 22 -26.75 -15.59 -1.40
C SER A 22 -25.64 -15.18 -2.36
N PHE A 23 -24.94 -14.12 -1.96
CA PHE A 23 -23.68 -13.72 -2.59
C PHE A 23 -22.58 -14.47 -1.84
N LYS A 24 -21.69 -15.14 -2.59
CA LYS A 24 -20.53 -15.85 -2.04
C LYS A 24 -19.26 -15.10 -2.41
N GLY A 25 -18.32 -15.04 -1.48
CA GLY A 25 -17.01 -14.42 -1.67
C GLY A 25 -16.62 -13.51 -0.53
N LYS A 26 -15.53 -12.79 -0.73
CA LYS A 26 -14.84 -12.04 0.33
C LYS A 26 -15.41 -10.62 0.45
N ASP A 27 -15.68 -10.18 1.68
CA ASP A 27 -16.14 -8.82 1.96
C ASP A 27 -15.11 -7.75 1.62
N LYS A 28 -13.82 -8.10 1.69
CA LYS A 28 -12.70 -7.19 1.49
C LYS A 28 -11.60 -7.86 0.68
N VAL A 29 -11.53 -7.55 -0.61
CA VAL A 29 -10.40 -7.86 -1.48
C VAL A 29 -9.59 -6.60 -1.69
N SER A 30 -8.29 -6.68 -1.44
CA SER A 30 -7.38 -5.56 -1.64
C SER A 30 -7.08 -5.34 -3.11
N PHE A 31 -7.03 -4.08 -3.52
CA PHE A 31 -6.60 -3.66 -4.84
C PHE A 31 -5.79 -2.36 -4.73
N PHE A 32 -5.01 -2.07 -5.76
CA PHE A 32 -4.33 -0.78 -5.88
C PHE A 32 -5.14 0.13 -6.81
N GLN A 33 -5.50 1.30 -6.31
CA GLN A 33 -6.18 2.35 -7.06
C GLN A 33 -5.14 3.30 -7.63
N ALA A 34 -5.27 3.61 -8.92
CA ALA A 34 -4.61 4.73 -9.57
C ALA A 34 -5.66 5.79 -9.95
N PRO A 35 -5.31 7.09 -10.06
CA PRO A 35 -6.31 8.13 -10.27
C PRO A 35 -7.01 7.99 -11.62
N ALA A 36 -8.34 7.87 -11.62
CA ALA A 36 -9.12 7.80 -12.85
C ALA A 36 -9.01 9.07 -13.70
N GLU A 37 -8.71 10.21 -13.08
CA GLU A 37 -8.54 11.49 -13.76
C GLU A 37 -7.09 11.84 -14.08
N LYS A 38 -6.18 10.86 -13.94
CA LYS A 38 -4.72 11.06 -13.95
C LYS A 38 -4.24 11.95 -12.80
N VAL A 39 -2.93 12.02 -12.60
CA VAL A 39 -2.32 12.88 -11.60
C VAL A 39 -2.58 14.35 -11.97
N LYS A 40 -3.48 15.00 -11.22
CA LYS A 40 -3.83 16.43 -11.37
C LYS A 40 -3.42 17.27 -10.18
N PHE A 41 -3.43 16.67 -8.99
CA PHE A 41 -3.20 17.35 -7.72
C PHE A 41 -2.14 16.61 -6.92
N SER A 42 -1.31 17.34 -6.19
CA SER A 42 -0.24 16.74 -5.37
C SER A 42 -0.78 16.25 -4.03
N SER A 43 -1.69 17.02 -3.44
CA SER A 43 -2.23 16.75 -2.11
C SER A 43 -3.59 17.44 -1.90
N ALA A 44 -4.27 17.03 -0.83
CA ALA A 44 -5.47 17.67 -0.33
C ALA A 44 -5.29 18.08 1.14
N ASN A 45 -5.67 19.31 1.46
CA ASN A 45 -5.97 19.69 2.84
C ASN A 45 -7.37 19.19 3.17
N VAL A 46 -7.51 18.42 4.24
CA VAL A 46 -8.78 17.82 4.62
C VAL A 46 -9.36 18.59 5.79
N PHE A 47 -10.60 19.02 5.65
CA PHE A 47 -11.38 19.65 6.70
C PHE A 47 -12.55 18.75 7.02
N LEU A 48 -12.68 18.37 8.29
CA LEU A 48 -13.81 17.61 8.78
C LEU A 48 -14.66 18.53 9.66
N SER A 49 -15.96 18.54 9.45
CA SER A 49 -16.89 19.34 10.25
C SER A 49 -18.25 18.69 10.34
N THR A 50 -19.05 19.12 11.32
CA THR A 50 -20.45 18.70 11.35
C THR A 50 -21.27 19.39 10.25
N ASP A 51 -22.20 18.66 9.63
CA ASP A 51 -23.06 19.20 8.59
C ASP A 51 -24.15 20.13 9.16
N LYS A 52 -23.78 21.39 9.40
CA LYS A 52 -24.69 22.43 9.92
C LYS A 52 -25.89 22.64 9.00
N ALA A 53 -25.68 22.62 7.68
CA ALA A 53 -26.77 22.80 6.72
C ALA A 53 -27.80 21.68 6.82
N LEU A 54 -27.35 20.41 6.89
CA LEU A 54 -28.26 19.28 7.10
C LEU A 54 -28.92 19.31 8.48
N GLN A 55 -28.18 19.73 9.51
CA GLN A 55 -28.70 19.88 10.87
C GLN A 55 -29.81 20.95 10.93
N GLU A 56 -29.60 22.11 10.31
CA GLU A 56 -30.58 23.20 10.21
C GLU A 56 -31.78 22.78 9.38
N ALA A 57 -31.58 22.16 8.22
CA ALA A 57 -32.66 21.62 7.39
C ALA A 57 -33.53 20.61 8.16
N LYS A 58 -32.91 19.72 8.96
CA LYS A 58 -33.63 18.80 9.85
C LYS A 58 -34.37 19.53 10.97
N ARG A 59 -33.79 20.60 11.52
CA ARG A 59 -34.40 21.43 12.57
C ARG A 59 -35.62 22.17 12.04
N GLU A 60 -35.52 22.80 10.87
CA GLU A 60 -36.62 23.49 10.21
C GLU A 60 -37.73 22.52 9.83
N THR A 61 -37.38 21.37 9.26
CA THR A 61 -38.34 20.31 8.94
C THR A 61 -39.06 19.82 10.19
N SER A 62 -38.35 19.68 11.31
CA SER A 62 -38.93 19.29 12.60
C SER A 62 -39.82 20.39 13.18
N LYS A 63 -39.39 21.66 13.14
CA LYS A 63 -40.20 22.82 13.57
C LYS A 63 -41.47 22.96 12.73
N ALA A 64 -41.38 22.79 11.42
CA ALA A 64 -42.50 22.83 10.48
C ALA A 64 -43.50 21.69 10.75
N LYS A 65 -43.04 20.50 11.14
CA LYS A 65 -43.94 19.43 11.59
C LYS A 65 -44.60 19.73 12.93
N VAL A 66 -43.84 20.27 13.88
CA VAL A 66 -44.35 20.63 15.21
C VAL A 66 -45.41 21.73 15.10
N SER A 67 -45.21 22.71 14.21
CA SER A 67 -46.19 23.76 13.93
C SER A 67 -47.41 23.22 13.15
N LYS A 68 -47.21 22.33 12.18
CA LYS A 68 -48.30 21.71 11.39
C LYS A 68 -49.15 20.71 12.16
N PHE A 69 -48.61 20.09 13.22
CA PHE A 69 -49.31 19.16 14.13
C PHE A 69 -49.68 19.79 15.48
N GLY A 70 -49.72 21.12 15.57
CA GLY A 70 -49.86 21.89 16.81
C GLY A 70 -50.82 21.30 17.86
N SER A 71 -50.36 21.34 19.13
CA SER A 71 -51.08 21.09 20.39
C SER A 71 -51.79 19.74 20.63
N LYS A 72 -52.07 18.91 19.61
CA LYS A 72 -52.86 17.67 19.79
C LYS A 72 -52.07 16.40 20.15
N LEU A 73 -50.73 16.43 20.13
CA LEU A 73 -49.87 15.27 20.40
C LEU A 73 -48.69 15.62 21.33
N GLY A 74 -48.97 16.13 22.53
CA GLY A 74 -47.97 16.65 23.48
C GLY A 74 -46.72 15.76 23.69
N GLY A 75 -46.88 14.43 23.78
CA GLY A 75 -45.75 13.51 23.94
C GLY A 75 -44.89 13.31 22.68
N PHE A 76 -45.47 13.45 21.48
CA PHE A 76 -44.76 13.27 20.21
C PHE A 76 -43.95 14.52 19.84
N GLY A 77 -44.45 15.71 20.18
CA GLY A 77 -43.72 16.97 20.05
C GLY A 77 -42.49 17.02 20.95
N ALA A 78 -42.61 16.55 22.19
CA ALA A 78 -41.49 16.46 23.14
C ALA A 78 -40.42 15.43 22.72
N ALA A 79 -40.83 14.27 22.19
CA ALA A 79 -39.89 13.26 21.68
C ALA A 79 -39.11 13.73 20.45
N MET A 80 -39.76 14.46 19.52
CA MET A 80 -39.09 15.06 18.36
C MET A 80 -38.16 16.21 18.75
N ALA A 81 -38.56 17.08 19.68
CA ALA A 81 -37.67 18.12 20.21
C ALA A 81 -36.45 17.52 20.94
N GLY A 82 -36.65 16.43 21.69
CA GLY A 82 -35.58 15.69 22.36
C GLY A 82 -34.60 15.00 21.41
N ALA A 83 -35.07 14.43 20.30
CA ALA A 83 -34.20 13.84 19.27
C ALA A 83 -33.35 14.90 18.56
N VAL A 84 -33.92 16.06 18.24
CA VAL A 84 -33.20 17.18 17.63
C VAL A 84 -32.18 17.79 18.60
N ASN A 85 -32.54 17.97 19.88
CA ASN A 85 -31.59 18.44 20.90
C ASN A 85 -30.43 17.45 21.09
N LYS A 86 -30.70 16.13 21.14
CA LYS A 86 -29.62 15.11 21.19
C LYS A 86 -28.70 15.15 19.97
N THR A 87 -29.21 15.39 18.77
CA THR A 87 -28.37 15.55 17.57
C THR A 87 -27.54 16.85 17.63
N ILE A 88 -28.06 17.91 18.25
CA ILE A 88 -27.32 19.17 18.48
C ILE A 88 -26.20 18.99 19.51
N ASP A 89 -26.49 18.35 20.63
CA ASP A 89 -25.51 18.05 21.67
C ASP A 89 -24.38 17.18 21.10
N LYS A 90 -24.74 16.14 20.32
CA LYS A 90 -23.76 15.32 19.57
C LYS A 90 -22.93 16.12 18.58
N ALA A 91 -23.51 17.06 17.85
CA ALA A 91 -22.76 17.88 16.90
C ALA A 91 -21.73 18.78 17.60
N ALA A 92 -22.06 19.32 18.76
CA ALA A 92 -21.11 20.09 19.57
C ALA A 92 -19.95 19.20 20.07
N GLU A 93 -20.25 17.98 20.53
CA GLU A 93 -19.23 17.01 20.96
C GLU A 93 -18.34 16.54 19.80
N ILE A 94 -18.90 16.29 18.61
CA ILE A 94 -18.14 15.95 17.40
C ILE A 94 -17.22 17.10 17.03
N ASN A 95 -17.70 18.34 16.99
CA ASN A 95 -16.86 19.49 16.68
C ASN A 95 -15.74 19.65 17.71
N LYS A 96 -16.02 19.50 19.01
CA LYS A 96 -14.99 19.54 20.06
C LYS A 96 -13.91 18.46 19.86
N MET A 97 -14.31 17.25 19.46
CA MET A 97 -13.38 16.16 19.17
C MET A 97 -12.55 16.44 17.91
N ILE A 98 -13.16 16.94 16.84
CA ILE A 98 -12.46 17.35 15.62
C ILE A 98 -11.48 18.50 15.93
N ASP A 99 -11.92 19.52 16.66
CA ASP A 99 -11.09 20.69 17.00
C ASP A 99 -9.86 20.30 17.84
N ALA A 100 -9.97 19.25 18.66
CA ALA A 100 -8.86 18.73 19.45
C ALA A 100 -7.77 18.04 18.61
N ILE A 101 -8.05 17.69 17.36
CA ILE A 101 -7.13 16.97 16.46
C ILE A 101 -6.80 17.74 15.19
N LYS A 102 -7.28 18.98 15.06
CA LYS A 102 -6.84 19.88 13.99
C LYS A 102 -5.41 20.35 14.22
N ASP A 103 -4.70 20.59 13.13
CA ASP A 103 -3.41 21.27 13.19
C ASP A 103 -3.55 22.80 13.32
N GLU A 104 -2.42 23.50 13.36
CA GLU A 104 -2.35 24.96 13.52
C GLU A 104 -3.02 25.73 12.35
N GLU A 105 -3.16 25.09 11.19
CA GLU A 105 -3.85 25.64 10.00
C GLU A 105 -5.36 25.29 10.00
N GLY A 106 -5.85 24.64 11.05
CA GLY A 106 -7.23 24.20 11.18
C GLY A 106 -7.57 22.96 10.33
N ARG A 107 -6.57 22.29 9.76
CA ARG A 107 -6.75 21.10 8.94
C ARG A 107 -6.93 19.89 9.83
N PHE A 108 -7.85 19.01 9.44
CA PHE A 108 -8.05 17.71 10.07
C PHE A 108 -6.97 16.71 9.66
N ALA A 109 -6.60 16.70 8.37
CA ALA A 109 -5.54 15.84 7.84
C ALA A 109 -4.96 16.45 6.56
N VAL A 110 -3.81 15.92 6.12
CA VAL A 110 -3.27 16.16 4.79
C VAL A 110 -3.18 14.83 4.07
N TRP A 111 -3.82 14.74 2.91
CA TRP A 111 -3.72 13.57 2.04
C TRP A 111 -2.74 13.84 0.92
N ASN A 112 -1.74 12.98 0.77
CA ASN A 112 -0.86 13.00 -0.40
C ASN A 112 -1.47 12.09 -1.47
N PHE A 113 -1.85 12.67 -2.61
CA PHE A 113 -2.44 11.88 -3.70
C PHE A 113 -1.41 11.03 -4.42
N VAL A 114 -0.15 11.45 -4.38
CA VAL A 114 0.96 10.65 -4.89
C VAL A 114 1.83 10.23 -3.71
N PRO A 115 1.83 8.93 -3.34
CA PRO A 115 2.65 8.42 -2.25
C PRO A 115 4.14 8.52 -2.59
N ALA A 116 5.00 8.54 -1.56
CA ALA A 116 6.43 8.79 -1.71
C ALA A 116 7.16 7.77 -2.62
N TYR A 117 6.61 6.55 -2.75
CA TYR A 117 7.14 5.52 -3.63
C TYR A 117 6.70 5.65 -5.09
N ILE A 118 5.97 6.71 -5.47
CA ILE A 118 5.63 6.98 -6.87
C ILE A 118 6.34 8.26 -7.31
N LYS A 119 7.20 8.13 -8.31
CA LYS A 119 7.92 9.26 -8.91
C LYS A 119 7.05 9.88 -10.01
N TYR A 120 6.95 11.21 -10.01
CA TYR A 120 6.19 11.96 -11.00
C TYR A 120 6.85 13.32 -11.21
N ASP A 121 6.60 13.96 -12.35
CA ASP A 121 7.10 15.30 -12.61
C ASP A 121 6.33 16.32 -11.77
N MET A 122 6.93 16.79 -10.68
CA MET A 122 6.34 17.80 -9.80
C MET A 122 6.10 19.13 -10.52
N ASN A 123 6.78 19.43 -11.62
CA ASN A 123 6.55 20.66 -12.38
C ASN A 123 5.21 20.63 -13.13
N SER A 124 4.67 19.44 -13.38
CA SER A 124 3.38 19.23 -14.04
C SER A 124 2.18 19.27 -13.07
N VAL A 125 2.41 19.28 -11.75
CA VAL A 125 1.37 19.14 -10.72
C VAL A 125 1.57 20.17 -9.61
N LYS A 126 0.92 21.33 -9.72
CA LYS A 126 1.17 22.46 -8.80
C LYS A 126 0.07 22.71 -7.77
N GLU A 127 -1.13 22.17 -7.99
CA GLU A 127 -2.28 22.58 -7.19
C GLU A 127 -2.57 21.61 -6.04
N LYS A 128 -2.78 22.20 -4.86
CA LYS A 128 -3.39 21.54 -3.72
C LYS A 128 -4.88 21.85 -3.74
N VAL A 129 -5.69 20.86 -3.40
CA VAL A 129 -7.15 21.02 -3.25
C VAL A 129 -7.53 21.00 -1.78
N ASN A 130 -8.73 21.44 -1.47
CA ASN A 130 -9.34 21.24 -0.17
C ASN A 130 -10.42 20.17 -0.29
N VAL A 131 -10.45 19.23 0.65
CA VAL A 131 -11.54 18.26 0.80
C VAL A 131 -12.30 18.61 2.05
N GLU A 132 -13.54 19.04 1.90
CA GLU A 132 -14.41 19.37 3.01
C GLU A 132 -15.41 18.24 3.23
N ILE A 133 -15.29 17.56 4.36
CA ILE A 133 -16.12 16.43 4.75
C ILE A 133 -17.12 16.92 5.79
N PHE A 134 -18.40 16.74 5.50
CA PHE A 134 -19.49 17.11 6.39
C PHE A 134 -20.16 15.84 6.92
N VAL A 135 -20.11 15.67 8.24
CA VAL A 135 -20.67 14.51 8.94
C VAL A 135 -21.83 14.90 9.85
N LEU A 136 -22.83 14.03 9.95
CA LEU A 136 -23.88 14.15 10.96
C LEU A 136 -24.19 12.75 11.51
N SER A 137 -23.75 12.47 12.74
CA SER A 137 -24.02 11.17 13.37
C SER A 137 -25.51 10.97 13.62
N GLU A 138 -25.99 9.78 13.31
CA GLU A 138 -27.39 9.37 13.48
C GLU A 138 -27.46 8.22 14.49
N THR A 139 -28.62 8.04 15.11
CA THR A 139 -28.88 6.80 15.85
C THR A 139 -28.88 5.62 14.88
N PRO A 140 -28.05 4.57 15.10
CA PRO A 140 -28.05 3.39 14.26
C PRO A 140 -29.44 2.75 14.22
N LYS A 141 -29.89 2.40 13.03
CA LYS A 141 -31.19 1.77 12.81
C LYS A 141 -31.00 0.42 12.14
N THR A 142 -31.85 -0.52 12.51
CA THR A 142 -32.02 -1.77 11.78
C THR A 142 -32.55 -1.49 10.36
N GLU A 143 -32.50 -2.50 9.50
CA GLU A 143 -33.08 -2.44 8.14
C GLU A 143 -34.56 -2.05 8.12
N MET A 144 -35.29 -2.24 9.23
CA MET A 144 -36.70 -1.88 9.40
C MET A 144 -36.90 -0.47 10.00
N GLY A 145 -35.83 0.28 10.23
CA GLY A 145 -35.87 1.65 10.75
C GLY A 145 -36.04 1.76 12.27
N THR A 146 -36.03 0.65 13.00
CA THR A 146 -36.01 0.64 14.48
C THR A 146 -34.59 0.86 15.00
N GLU A 147 -34.42 1.48 16.17
CA GLU A 147 -33.09 1.66 16.75
C GLU A 147 -32.39 0.31 16.97
N GLU A 148 -31.13 0.22 16.52
CA GLU A 148 -30.33 -0.98 16.70
C GLU A 148 -29.77 -1.03 18.13
N ARG A 149 -29.90 -2.19 18.78
CA ARG A 149 -29.42 -2.35 20.16
C ARG A 149 -27.90 -2.44 20.19
N MET A 150 -27.29 -1.69 21.11
CA MET A 150 -25.86 -1.76 21.39
C MET A 150 -25.49 -3.14 21.96
N PRO A 151 -24.31 -3.68 21.65
CA PRO A 151 -23.89 -5.01 22.10
C PRO A 151 -23.74 -5.05 23.64
N THR A 152 -24.07 -6.18 24.25
CA THR A 152 -23.91 -6.41 25.70
C THR A 152 -22.81 -7.42 26.04
N THR A 153 -22.39 -8.23 25.08
CA THR A 153 -21.38 -9.28 25.25
C THR A 153 -20.26 -9.14 24.22
N ALA A 154 -19.02 -9.31 24.67
CA ALA A 154 -17.85 -9.42 23.79
C ALA A 154 -17.74 -10.82 23.17
N ASP A 155 -17.02 -10.92 22.06
CA ASP A 155 -16.56 -12.22 21.53
C ASP A 155 -15.42 -12.81 22.37
N LYS A 156 -14.93 -14.00 21.97
CA LYS A 156 -13.88 -14.74 22.69
C LYS A 156 -12.56 -13.96 22.82
N GLU A 157 -12.32 -12.98 21.95
CA GLU A 157 -11.10 -12.17 21.93
C GLU A 157 -11.29 -10.80 22.60
N GLY A 158 -12.47 -10.56 23.19
CA GLY A 158 -12.82 -9.33 23.90
C GLY A 158 -13.36 -8.22 23.02
N TYR A 159 -13.74 -8.48 21.76
CA TYR A 159 -14.30 -7.45 20.86
C TYR A 159 -15.83 -7.36 20.97
N TYR A 160 -16.35 -6.14 20.99
CA TYR A 160 -17.77 -5.84 20.85
C TYR A 160 -18.09 -5.43 19.41
N LEU A 161 -19.18 -5.96 18.85
CA LEU A 161 -19.67 -5.58 17.53
C LEU A 161 -20.62 -4.38 17.64
N VAL A 162 -20.08 -3.17 17.51
CA VAL A 162 -20.80 -1.91 17.74
C VAL A 162 -21.46 -1.44 16.44
N PRO A 163 -22.79 -1.22 16.41
CA PRO A 163 -23.48 -0.59 15.29
C PRO A 163 -23.20 0.91 15.24
N TRP A 164 -23.13 1.50 14.04
CA TRP A 164 -22.87 2.92 13.82
C TRP A 164 -23.64 3.44 12.60
N SER A 165 -23.92 4.74 12.57
CA SER A 165 -24.61 5.39 11.45
C SER A 165 -24.28 6.89 11.38
N VAL A 166 -23.97 7.37 10.17
CA VAL A 166 -23.50 8.73 9.92
C VAL A 166 -23.98 9.19 8.54
N ASN A 167 -24.56 10.39 8.47
CA ASN A 167 -24.72 11.07 7.18
C ASN A 167 -23.38 11.66 6.76
N CYS A 168 -23.00 11.46 5.50
CA CYS A 168 -21.76 11.98 4.96
C CYS A 168 -22.00 12.61 3.58
N ARG A 169 -21.53 13.83 3.41
CA ARG A 169 -21.32 14.46 2.10
C ARG A 169 -19.96 15.15 2.10
N TYR A 170 -19.41 15.34 0.93
CA TYR A 170 -18.12 16.00 0.79
C TYR A 170 -18.04 16.81 -0.50
N GLN A 171 -17.16 17.80 -0.48
CA GLN A 171 -16.79 18.55 -1.68
C GLN A 171 -15.28 18.69 -1.76
N VAL A 172 -14.79 18.77 -3.00
CA VAL A 172 -13.41 19.03 -3.35
C VAL A 172 -13.36 20.40 -4.02
N THR A 173 -12.59 21.31 -3.45
CA THR A 173 -12.45 22.68 -3.97
C THR A 173 -11.01 22.99 -4.34
N SER A 174 -10.83 23.87 -5.33
CA SER A 174 -9.51 24.41 -5.65
C SER A 174 -8.98 25.31 -4.53
N ALA A 175 -7.71 25.71 -4.61
CA ALA A 175 -7.13 26.69 -3.68
C ALA A 175 -7.88 28.05 -3.70
N GLN A 176 -8.56 28.37 -4.81
CA GLN A 176 -9.37 29.57 -4.99
C GLN A 176 -10.82 29.41 -4.50
N GLY A 177 -11.20 28.21 -4.06
CA GLY A 177 -12.53 27.91 -3.53
C GLY A 177 -13.56 27.49 -4.60
N GLU A 178 -13.13 27.20 -5.83
CA GLU A 178 -14.02 26.69 -6.87
C GLU A 178 -14.33 25.21 -6.62
N VAL A 179 -15.60 24.81 -6.68
CA VAL A 179 -16.01 23.41 -6.52
C VAL A 179 -15.61 22.63 -7.76
N ILE A 180 -14.66 21.70 -7.57
CA ILE A 180 -14.19 20.76 -8.60
C ILE A 180 -15.12 19.55 -8.65
N TYR A 181 -15.53 19.09 -7.46
CA TYR A 181 -16.34 17.89 -7.30
C TYR A 181 -17.16 17.97 -6.01
N GLU A 182 -18.40 17.48 -6.03
CA GLU A 182 -19.25 17.34 -4.85
C GLU A 182 -20.01 16.03 -4.94
N ASP A 183 -20.08 15.30 -3.83
CA ASP A 183 -20.93 14.11 -3.73
C ASP A 183 -21.56 13.96 -2.35
N ASN A 184 -22.74 13.35 -2.34
CA ASN A 184 -23.51 13.08 -1.15
C ASN A 184 -23.68 11.56 -1.00
N LEU A 185 -22.83 11.00 -0.14
CA LEU A 185 -22.85 9.57 0.20
C LEU A 185 -24.12 9.18 0.99
N GLY A 186 -24.85 10.16 1.51
CA GLY A 186 -26.07 9.97 2.28
C GLY A 186 -25.78 9.28 3.61
N LEU A 187 -26.74 8.46 4.04
CA LEU A 187 -26.62 7.71 5.29
C LEU A 187 -25.73 6.47 5.10
N VAL A 188 -24.55 6.49 5.68
CA VAL A 188 -23.65 5.35 5.78
C VAL A 188 -23.85 4.69 7.13
N SER A 189 -23.94 3.36 7.17
CA SER A 189 -24.16 2.61 8.41
C SER A 189 -23.50 1.25 8.35
N GLY A 190 -23.14 0.70 9.50
CA GLY A 190 -22.52 -0.61 9.58
C GLY A 190 -22.31 -1.09 11.00
N LYS A 191 -21.50 -2.14 11.14
CA LYS A 191 -21.08 -2.70 12.42
C LYS A 191 -19.57 -2.90 12.42
N THR A 192 -18.92 -2.44 13.49
CA THR A 192 -17.46 -2.53 13.62
C THR A 192 -17.09 -3.22 14.93
N LYS A 193 -16.15 -4.16 14.86
CA LYS A 193 -15.59 -4.81 16.05
C LYS A 193 -14.61 -3.87 16.75
N THR A 194 -14.76 -3.66 18.05
CA THR A 194 -13.87 -2.82 18.85
C THR A 194 -13.74 -3.31 20.29
N LYS A 195 -12.55 -3.12 20.89
CA LYS A 195 -12.31 -3.31 22.32
C LYS A 195 -12.58 -2.05 23.15
N LYS A 196 -12.74 -0.89 22.49
CA LYS A 196 -12.92 0.41 23.16
C LYS A 196 -14.31 0.59 23.78
N TYR A 197 -15.27 -0.25 23.42
CA TYR A 197 -16.64 -0.15 23.91
C TYR A 197 -16.81 -0.85 25.26
N THR A 198 -17.41 -0.13 26.22
CA THR A 198 -17.80 -0.67 27.53
C THR A 198 -19.32 -0.70 27.60
N PRO A 199 -19.97 -1.88 27.77
CA PRO A 199 -21.42 -1.94 27.89
C PRO A 199 -21.88 -1.28 29.19
N ALA A 200 -23.04 -0.61 29.16
CA ALA A 200 -23.67 -0.09 30.36
C ALA A 200 -23.95 -1.22 31.36
N ALA A 201 -23.70 -0.97 32.65
CA ALA A 201 -23.98 -1.95 33.70
C ALA A 201 -25.45 -2.36 33.64
N PRO A 202 -25.78 -3.66 33.82
CA PRO A 202 -27.16 -4.11 33.82
C PRO A 202 -27.95 -3.37 34.90
N ALA A 203 -29.02 -2.68 34.50
CA ALA A 203 -29.86 -1.94 35.43
C ALA A 203 -30.42 -2.91 36.48
N LYS A 204 -30.07 -2.71 37.76
CA LYS A 204 -30.77 -3.37 38.85
C LYS A 204 -32.22 -2.89 38.84
N LEU A 205 -33.17 -3.83 38.84
CA LEU A 205 -34.62 -3.56 38.92
C LEU A 205 -34.89 -2.45 39.96
N GLY A 206 -35.38 -1.29 39.52
CA GLY A 206 -35.78 -0.20 40.41
C GLY A 206 -34.80 0.98 40.57
N SER A 207 -33.68 1.01 39.85
CA SER A 207 -32.75 2.16 39.89
C SER A 207 -32.68 2.87 38.53
N ILE A 208 -32.89 4.20 38.54
CA ILE A 208 -32.53 5.08 37.41
C ILE A 208 -31.01 5.17 37.43
N SER A 209 -30.36 4.27 36.71
CA SER A 209 -28.92 4.35 36.46
C SER A 209 -28.67 5.52 35.51
N GLN A 210 -28.26 6.68 36.04
CA GLN A 210 -27.57 7.68 35.24
C GLN A 210 -26.21 7.10 34.88
N ALA A 211 -25.98 6.86 33.58
CA ALA A 211 -24.63 6.66 33.09
C ALA A 211 -23.79 7.89 33.46
N PRO A 212 -22.50 7.74 33.82
CA PRO A 212 -21.63 8.89 34.01
C PRO A 212 -21.66 9.73 32.74
N ALA A 213 -22.03 11.01 32.88
CA ALA A 213 -21.80 12.00 31.85
C ALA A 213 -20.28 12.24 31.77
N ASN A 214 -19.57 11.39 31.04
CA ASN A 214 -18.30 11.77 30.49
C ASN A 214 -18.61 12.56 29.22
N ASP A 215 -18.08 13.77 29.10
CA ASP A 215 -18.12 14.66 27.92
C ASP A 215 -17.38 14.07 26.70
N ALA A 216 -17.35 12.73 26.57
CA ALA A 216 -16.66 11.98 25.53
C ALA A 216 -17.69 11.40 24.57
N LEU A 217 -17.39 11.54 23.28
CA LEU A 217 -18.21 11.02 22.20
C LEU A 217 -18.52 9.52 22.39
N SER A 218 -19.71 9.07 21.98
CA SER A 218 -19.98 7.64 22.01
C SER A 218 -19.07 6.88 21.03
N VAL A 219 -18.58 5.70 21.41
CA VAL A 219 -17.76 4.84 20.53
C VAL A 219 -18.44 4.57 19.18
N SER A 220 -19.78 4.52 19.15
CA SER A 220 -20.54 4.38 17.90
C SER A 220 -20.37 5.59 16.99
N ASP A 221 -20.46 6.80 17.53
CA ASP A 221 -20.29 8.04 16.78
C ASP A 221 -18.83 8.19 16.31
N GLU A 222 -17.83 7.80 17.12
CA GLU A 222 -16.40 7.85 16.72
C GLU A 222 -16.12 6.92 15.56
N ILE A 223 -16.65 5.69 15.62
CA ILE A 223 -16.55 4.71 14.54
C ILE A 223 -17.24 5.27 13.29
N GLY A 224 -18.44 5.85 13.43
CA GLY A 224 -19.17 6.43 12.31
C GLY A 224 -18.36 7.52 11.60
N VAL A 225 -17.84 8.49 12.34
CA VAL A 225 -16.99 9.56 11.78
C VAL A 225 -15.76 9.00 11.07
N ASN A 226 -15.07 8.02 11.67
CA ASN A 226 -13.90 7.39 11.06
C ASN A 226 -14.26 6.63 9.77
N GLU A 227 -15.35 5.87 9.75
CA GLU A 227 -15.77 5.14 8.54
C GLU A 227 -16.26 6.10 7.43
N ALA A 228 -16.87 7.23 7.78
CA ALA A 228 -17.17 8.30 6.82
C ALA A 228 -15.88 8.89 6.21
N TYR A 229 -14.91 9.23 7.05
CA TYR A 229 -13.60 9.74 6.62
C TYR A 229 -12.89 8.76 5.67
N LYS A 230 -12.81 7.47 6.04
CA LYS A 230 -12.23 6.42 5.17
C LYS A 230 -12.99 6.25 3.86
N ARG A 231 -14.32 6.36 3.88
CA ARG A 231 -15.12 6.24 2.66
C ARG A 231 -14.85 7.41 1.73
N VAL A 232 -14.86 8.65 2.22
CA VAL A 232 -14.53 9.82 1.41
C VAL A 232 -13.10 9.75 0.90
N HIS A 233 -12.14 9.34 1.73
CA HIS A 233 -10.76 9.12 1.30
C HIS A 233 -10.69 8.16 0.09
N LYS A 234 -11.38 7.02 0.16
CA LYS A 234 -11.47 6.07 -0.96
C LYS A 234 -12.07 6.72 -2.20
N GLU A 235 -13.20 7.41 -2.07
CA GLU A 235 -13.86 8.03 -3.23
C GLU A 235 -12.97 9.11 -3.87
N VAL A 236 -12.42 10.05 -3.08
CA VAL A 236 -11.54 11.11 -3.60
C VAL A 236 -10.28 10.53 -4.25
N PHE A 237 -9.67 9.50 -3.66
CA PHE A 237 -8.51 8.85 -4.25
C PHE A 237 -8.85 8.09 -5.53
N SER A 238 -10.03 7.48 -5.63
CA SER A 238 -10.50 6.87 -6.89
C SER A 238 -10.52 7.86 -8.06
N HIS A 239 -10.75 9.15 -7.79
CA HIS A 239 -10.60 10.22 -8.79
C HIS A 239 -9.15 10.67 -8.97
N PHE A 240 -8.48 11.07 -7.88
CA PHE A 240 -7.31 11.95 -7.93
C PHE A 240 -6.02 11.37 -7.32
N GLY A 241 -6.09 10.24 -6.62
CA GLY A 241 -4.94 9.69 -5.88
C GLY A 241 -4.58 8.24 -6.19
N PHE A 242 -3.39 7.87 -5.77
CA PHE A 242 -2.94 6.49 -5.68
C PHE A 242 -3.13 5.98 -4.26
N GLY A 243 -3.55 4.73 -4.11
CA GLY A 243 -3.62 4.11 -2.79
C GLY A 243 -4.12 2.68 -2.81
N GLN A 244 -3.91 1.97 -1.72
CA GLN A 244 -4.42 0.62 -1.54
C GLN A 244 -5.78 0.64 -0.84
N PHE A 245 -6.78 0.04 -1.47
CA PHE A 245 -8.15 0.00 -0.96
C PHE A 245 -8.73 -1.41 -0.98
N THR A 246 -9.89 -1.57 -0.35
CA THR A 246 -10.65 -2.82 -0.42
C THR A 246 -11.99 -2.65 -1.10
N VAL A 247 -12.42 -3.69 -1.82
CA VAL A 247 -13.75 -3.81 -2.42
C VAL A 247 -14.35 -5.18 -2.09
N ALA A 248 -15.68 -5.25 -2.00
CA ALA A 248 -16.37 -6.52 -1.89
C ALA A 248 -16.29 -7.27 -3.22
N ALA A 249 -15.75 -8.49 -3.21
CA ALA A 249 -15.70 -9.35 -4.39
C ALA A 249 -16.60 -10.56 -4.17
N LYS A 250 -17.91 -10.29 -4.21
CA LYS A 250 -18.93 -11.33 -4.02
C LYS A 250 -19.68 -11.56 -5.32
N LEU A 251 -19.84 -12.82 -5.68
CA LEU A 251 -20.63 -13.26 -6.83
C LEU A 251 -21.92 -13.90 -6.35
N GLY A 252 -23.04 -13.49 -6.94
CA GLY A 252 -24.36 -14.07 -6.64
C GLY A 252 -24.65 -15.29 -7.51
N SER A 253 -25.41 -16.24 -6.96
CA SER A 253 -25.83 -17.44 -7.69
C SER A 253 -26.95 -17.15 -8.70
N ILE A 254 -26.79 -17.61 -9.95
CA ILE A 254 -27.80 -17.52 -11.01
C ILE A 254 -28.23 -18.95 -11.36
N LYS A 255 -29.42 -19.35 -10.91
CA LYS A 255 -29.85 -20.76 -10.95
C LYS A 255 -30.20 -21.23 -12.37
N GLU A 256 -30.57 -20.30 -13.23
CA GLU A 256 -31.03 -20.53 -14.60
C GLU A 256 -29.87 -20.89 -15.55
N ILE A 257 -28.63 -20.54 -15.20
CA ILE A 257 -27.44 -20.84 -16.01
C ILE A 257 -26.60 -21.87 -15.24
N LYS A 258 -26.89 -23.16 -15.48
CA LYS A 258 -26.31 -24.27 -14.69
C LYS A 258 -24.79 -24.36 -14.80
N GLU A 259 -24.25 -23.98 -15.95
CA GLU A 259 -22.83 -23.97 -16.28
C GLU A 259 -22.05 -23.05 -15.32
N LEU A 260 -22.64 -21.92 -14.90
CA LEU A 260 -22.01 -20.98 -13.96
C LEU A 260 -21.81 -21.56 -12.57
N ASN A 261 -22.59 -22.56 -12.16
CA ASN A 261 -22.42 -23.17 -10.84
C ASN A 261 -21.04 -23.83 -10.69
N LYS A 262 -20.48 -24.38 -11.78
CA LYS A 262 -19.14 -24.96 -11.80
C LYS A 262 -18.04 -23.90 -11.78
N LEU A 263 -18.27 -22.75 -12.43
CA LEU A 263 -17.30 -21.66 -12.54
C LEU A 263 -17.30 -20.68 -11.35
N THR A 264 -18.41 -20.59 -10.62
CA THR A 264 -18.54 -19.65 -9.49
C THR A 264 -17.54 -19.96 -8.39
N LYS A 265 -17.33 -21.24 -8.03
CA LYS A 265 -16.40 -21.61 -6.95
C LYS A 265 -14.94 -21.28 -7.30
N PRO A 266 -14.40 -21.67 -8.48
CA PRO A 266 -13.08 -21.22 -8.93
C PRO A 266 -12.93 -19.68 -8.96
N THR A 267 -13.93 -18.97 -9.48
CA THR A 267 -13.88 -17.50 -9.58
C THR A 267 -13.89 -16.83 -8.20
N VAL A 268 -14.68 -17.33 -7.26
CA VAL A 268 -14.68 -16.83 -5.87
C VAL A 268 -13.34 -17.17 -5.19
N ALA A 269 -12.81 -18.37 -5.40
CA ALA A 269 -11.55 -18.81 -4.81
C ALA A 269 -10.36 -17.93 -5.28
N LEU A 270 -10.41 -17.41 -6.50
CA LEU A 270 -9.44 -16.44 -7.02
C LEU A 270 -9.39 -15.19 -6.13
N PHE A 271 -10.55 -14.61 -5.80
CA PHE A 271 -10.62 -13.42 -4.93
C PHE A 271 -10.25 -13.71 -3.48
N GLU A 272 -10.58 -14.90 -2.98
CA GLU A 272 -10.26 -15.33 -1.62
C GLU A 272 -8.74 -15.49 -1.42
N ASN A 273 -8.08 -16.08 -2.42
CA ASN A 273 -6.65 -16.39 -2.42
C ASN A 273 -5.79 -15.32 -3.09
N LYS A 274 -6.39 -14.20 -3.53
CA LYS A 274 -5.69 -13.13 -4.24
C LYS A 274 -4.53 -12.62 -3.39
N LYS A 275 -3.33 -12.71 -3.98
CA LYS A 275 -2.05 -12.49 -3.32
C LYS A 275 -1.34 -11.22 -3.77
N GLY A 276 -1.57 -10.78 -5.01
CA GLY A 276 -1.08 -9.51 -5.56
C GLY A 276 -2.11 -8.39 -5.41
N LEU A 277 -1.77 -7.19 -5.86
CA LEU A 277 -2.65 -6.01 -5.90
C LEU A 277 -3.49 -5.94 -7.17
N LEU A 278 -3.05 -6.60 -8.24
CA LEU A 278 -3.77 -6.76 -9.52
C LEU A 278 -4.08 -8.23 -9.79
N LEU A 279 -4.87 -8.51 -10.82
CA LEU A 279 -5.05 -9.88 -11.33
C LEU A 279 -3.94 -10.22 -12.33
N ASN A 280 -3.30 -11.37 -12.15
CA ASN A 280 -2.34 -11.90 -13.12
C ASN A 280 -3.06 -12.51 -14.35
N LYS A 281 -2.29 -12.98 -15.34
CA LYS A 281 -2.82 -13.53 -16.60
C LYS A 281 -3.75 -14.73 -16.38
N ASP A 282 -3.38 -15.67 -15.52
CA ASP A 282 -4.16 -16.88 -15.23
C ASP A 282 -5.44 -16.57 -14.44
N GLU A 283 -5.34 -15.61 -13.52
CA GLU A 283 -6.46 -15.06 -12.77
C GLU A 283 -7.47 -14.38 -13.71
N LYS A 284 -6.98 -13.54 -14.64
CA LYS A 284 -7.81 -12.91 -15.68
C LYS A 284 -8.47 -13.95 -16.60
N ALA A 285 -7.77 -15.03 -16.97
CA ALA A 285 -8.34 -16.11 -17.78
C ALA A 285 -9.51 -16.80 -17.05
N THR A 286 -9.37 -17.08 -15.75
CA THR A 286 -10.45 -17.67 -14.93
C THR A 286 -11.69 -16.76 -14.89
N LEU A 287 -11.49 -15.45 -14.77
CA LEU A 287 -12.59 -14.48 -14.84
C LEU A 287 -13.23 -14.43 -16.23
N ALA A 288 -12.42 -14.48 -17.29
CA ALA A 288 -12.90 -14.46 -18.67
C ALA A 288 -13.80 -15.66 -18.97
N ASP A 289 -13.47 -16.86 -18.49
CA ASP A 289 -14.32 -18.06 -18.64
C ASP A 289 -15.69 -17.86 -17.99
N TYR A 290 -15.72 -17.25 -16.79
CA TYR A 290 -16.98 -16.94 -16.11
C TYR A 290 -17.84 -15.95 -16.92
N ILE A 291 -17.21 -14.89 -17.44
CA ILE A 291 -17.88 -13.85 -18.26
C ILE A 291 -18.42 -14.46 -19.55
N MET A 292 -17.63 -15.27 -20.26
CA MET A 292 -17.99 -15.89 -21.54
C MET A 292 -19.22 -16.79 -21.44
N VAL A 293 -19.46 -17.40 -20.27
CA VAL A 293 -20.68 -18.16 -20.02
C VAL A 293 -21.84 -17.24 -19.61
N LEU A 294 -21.60 -16.23 -18.76
CA LEU A 294 -22.66 -15.41 -18.22
C LEU A 294 -23.27 -14.45 -19.25
N GLU A 295 -22.46 -13.65 -19.95
CA GLU A 295 -22.93 -12.56 -20.81
C GLU A 295 -23.87 -13.02 -21.94
N PRO A 296 -23.56 -14.08 -22.71
CA PRO A 296 -24.47 -14.55 -23.76
C PRO A 296 -25.78 -15.16 -23.23
N ASN A 297 -25.81 -15.56 -21.95
CA ASN A 297 -26.91 -16.27 -21.33
C ASN A 297 -27.76 -15.39 -20.40
N ILE A 298 -27.52 -14.07 -20.33
CA ILE A 298 -28.31 -13.15 -19.49
C ILE A 298 -29.81 -13.22 -19.84
N SER A 299 -30.16 -13.42 -21.11
CA SER A 299 -31.55 -13.54 -21.57
C SER A 299 -32.31 -14.70 -20.93
N LYS A 300 -31.60 -15.72 -20.40
CA LYS A 300 -32.18 -16.84 -19.64
C LYS A 300 -32.51 -16.47 -18.19
N CYS A 301 -32.04 -15.32 -17.69
CA CYS A 301 -32.26 -14.90 -16.32
C CYS A 301 -33.67 -14.30 -16.14
N SER A 302 -34.34 -14.73 -15.08
CA SER A 302 -35.56 -14.06 -14.61
C SER A 302 -35.25 -12.67 -14.05
N ASP A 303 -36.24 -11.78 -13.93
CA ASP A 303 -36.04 -10.46 -13.30
C ASP A 303 -35.50 -10.57 -11.86
N LYS A 304 -35.76 -11.71 -11.20
CA LYS A 304 -35.21 -12.01 -9.87
C LYS A 304 -33.70 -12.17 -9.89
N THR A 305 -33.11 -12.72 -10.96
CA THR A 305 -31.67 -13.04 -11.06
C THR A 305 -30.91 -12.16 -12.06
N ARG A 306 -31.61 -11.40 -12.92
CA ARG A 306 -30.98 -10.54 -13.92
C ARG A 306 -30.13 -9.43 -13.31
N TRP A 307 -30.61 -8.78 -12.25
CA TRP A 307 -29.80 -7.81 -11.49
C TRP A 307 -28.53 -8.44 -10.90
N VAL A 308 -28.59 -9.73 -10.51
CA VAL A 308 -27.41 -10.48 -10.02
C VAL A 308 -26.43 -10.76 -11.15
N ALA A 309 -26.93 -11.07 -12.35
CA ALA A 309 -26.10 -11.20 -13.55
C ALA A 309 -25.37 -9.89 -13.87
N TYR A 310 -26.06 -8.76 -13.82
CA TYR A 310 -25.45 -7.45 -14.04
C TYR A 310 -24.46 -7.05 -12.94
N HIS A 311 -24.75 -7.34 -11.67
CA HIS A 311 -23.78 -7.23 -10.58
C HIS A 311 -22.51 -8.02 -10.90
N ASN A 312 -22.63 -9.32 -11.17
CA ASN A 312 -21.48 -10.19 -11.41
C ASN A 312 -20.67 -9.72 -12.63
N LEU A 313 -21.32 -9.33 -13.73
CA LEU A 313 -20.63 -8.82 -14.92
C LEU A 313 -19.93 -7.49 -14.68
N SER A 314 -20.59 -6.52 -14.04
CA SER A 314 -19.98 -5.22 -13.75
C SER A 314 -18.70 -5.37 -12.90
N LEU A 315 -18.77 -6.21 -11.87
CA LEU A 315 -17.63 -6.51 -11.00
C LEU A 315 -16.53 -7.28 -11.74
N CYS A 316 -16.87 -8.36 -12.46
CA CYS A 316 -15.87 -9.14 -13.19
C CYS A 316 -15.19 -8.31 -14.29
N TYR A 317 -15.95 -7.52 -15.06
CA TYR A 317 -15.36 -6.63 -16.07
C TYR A 317 -14.50 -5.52 -15.46
N ALA A 318 -14.84 -5.02 -14.27
CA ALA A 318 -13.99 -4.05 -13.58
C ALA A 318 -12.64 -4.66 -13.20
N TRP A 319 -12.63 -5.90 -12.69
CA TRP A 319 -11.41 -6.65 -12.42
C TRP A 319 -10.62 -7.03 -13.67
N MET A 320 -11.28 -7.18 -14.82
CA MET A 320 -10.66 -7.33 -16.13
C MET A 320 -10.20 -5.99 -16.74
N GLU A 321 -10.34 -4.88 -16.01
CA GLU A 321 -9.94 -3.53 -16.42
C GLU A 321 -10.66 -3.04 -17.70
N ASN A 322 -11.85 -3.59 -17.99
CA ASN A 322 -12.68 -3.18 -19.12
C ASN A 322 -13.64 -2.05 -18.69
N VAL A 323 -13.26 -0.80 -18.99
CA VAL A 323 -14.00 0.41 -18.61
C VAL A 323 -15.42 0.39 -19.18
N GLU A 324 -15.56 0.16 -20.49
CA GLU A 324 -16.84 0.28 -21.19
C GLU A 324 -17.84 -0.75 -20.67
N LYS A 325 -17.45 -2.02 -20.63
CA LYS A 325 -18.34 -3.12 -20.22
C LYS A 325 -18.69 -3.05 -18.74
N SER A 326 -17.73 -2.74 -17.88
CA SER A 326 -17.98 -2.66 -16.44
C SER A 326 -19.02 -1.59 -16.11
N GLN A 327 -18.92 -0.41 -16.74
CA GLN A 327 -19.87 0.69 -16.59
C GLN A 327 -21.21 0.41 -17.28
N GLU A 328 -21.21 -0.21 -18.46
CA GLU A 328 -22.43 -0.64 -19.15
C GLU A 328 -23.28 -1.53 -18.25
N TYR A 329 -22.66 -2.54 -17.62
CA TYR A 329 -23.36 -3.48 -16.75
C TYR A 329 -23.75 -2.88 -15.40
N LEU A 330 -22.97 -1.93 -14.86
CA LEU A 330 -23.38 -1.20 -13.66
C LEU A 330 -24.62 -0.34 -13.94
N LYS A 331 -24.69 0.30 -15.10
CA LYS A 331 -25.87 1.07 -15.54
C LYS A 331 -27.10 0.16 -15.73
N LYS A 332 -26.92 -1.01 -16.33
CA LYS A 332 -27.99 -2.03 -16.46
C LYS A 332 -28.46 -2.54 -15.10
N TYR A 333 -27.54 -2.75 -14.15
CA TYR A 333 -27.89 -3.10 -12.78
C TYR A 333 -28.72 -1.97 -12.14
N ALA A 334 -28.30 -0.71 -12.25
CA ALA A 334 -29.05 0.43 -11.73
C ALA A 334 -30.50 0.47 -12.26
N GLY A 335 -30.70 0.19 -13.56
CA GLY A 335 -32.03 0.09 -14.17
C GLY A 335 -32.91 -1.01 -13.57
N GLU A 336 -32.35 -2.20 -13.29
CA GLU A 336 -33.09 -3.31 -12.65
C GLU A 336 -33.48 -3.03 -11.18
N ILE A 337 -32.92 -1.98 -10.58
CA ILE A 337 -33.19 -1.59 -9.19
C ILE A 337 -33.65 -0.13 -9.08
N GLU A 338 -34.13 0.47 -10.16
CA GLU A 338 -34.59 1.86 -10.18
C GLU A 338 -35.73 2.10 -9.19
N ASP A 339 -36.72 1.20 -9.15
CA ASP A 339 -37.78 1.20 -8.14
C ASP A 339 -37.23 1.14 -6.72
N THR A 340 -36.13 0.41 -6.50
CA THR A 340 -35.47 0.34 -5.19
C THR A 340 -34.85 1.70 -4.83
N PHE A 341 -34.19 2.38 -5.76
CA PHE A 341 -33.69 3.75 -5.54
C PHE A 341 -34.84 4.73 -5.24
N GLY A 342 -35.93 4.67 -6.01
CA GLY A 342 -37.14 5.46 -5.79
C GLY A 342 -37.74 5.22 -4.40
N LYS A 343 -37.94 3.95 -4.03
CA LYS A 343 -38.42 3.55 -2.70
C LYS A 343 -37.51 4.02 -1.57
N ILE A 344 -36.18 3.94 -1.73
CA ILE A 344 -35.23 4.44 -0.72
C ILE A 344 -35.37 5.94 -0.54
N LYS A 345 -35.42 6.69 -1.64
CA LYS A 345 -35.60 8.14 -1.61
C LYS A 345 -36.89 8.52 -0.90
N VAL A 346 -38.01 7.89 -1.28
CA VAL A 346 -39.32 8.11 -0.65
C VAL A 346 -39.30 7.67 0.81
N PHE A 347 -38.78 6.51 1.15
CA PHE A 347 -38.72 6.03 2.53
C PHE A 347 -37.86 6.95 3.41
N ASN A 348 -36.74 7.45 2.88
CA ASN A 348 -35.93 8.46 3.57
C ASN A 348 -36.75 9.72 3.84
N GLN A 349 -37.52 10.21 2.85
CA GLN A 349 -38.45 11.32 3.04
C GLN A 349 -39.59 10.97 4.03
N LEU A 350 -40.08 9.72 4.06
CA LEU A 350 -41.10 9.25 4.99
C LEU A 350 -40.59 9.30 6.43
N VAL A 351 -39.41 8.74 6.68
CA VAL A 351 -38.75 8.69 7.99
C VAL A 351 -38.39 10.11 8.45
N LYS A 352 -37.97 10.97 7.51
CA LYS A 352 -37.80 12.40 7.73
C LYS A 352 -39.12 13.15 7.80
N GLY A 353 -40.29 12.49 7.68
CA GLY A 353 -41.65 13.04 7.71
C GLY A 353 -41.90 14.19 6.72
N GLU A 354 -41.13 14.24 5.65
CA GLU A 354 -41.19 15.22 4.56
C GLU A 354 -42.30 14.87 3.55
N LEU A 355 -42.87 13.67 3.62
CA LEU A 355 -43.99 13.26 2.76
C LEU A 355 -45.35 13.69 3.32
N SER A 356 -46.07 14.49 2.52
CA SER A 356 -47.51 14.75 2.68
C SER A 356 -48.35 13.48 2.51
N LYS A 357 -49.63 13.52 2.91
CA LYS A 357 -50.53 12.36 2.77
C LYS A 357 -50.73 12.00 1.30
N GLU A 358 -50.81 13.01 0.45
CA GLU A 358 -50.98 12.90 -1.00
C GLU A 358 -49.73 12.27 -1.63
N GLN A 359 -48.54 12.72 -1.24
CA GLN A 359 -47.28 12.12 -1.71
C GLN A 359 -47.07 10.69 -1.21
N ARG A 360 -47.54 10.35 0.00
CA ARG A 360 -47.54 8.95 0.49
C ARG A 360 -48.47 8.08 -0.36
N VAL A 361 -49.67 8.58 -0.68
CA VAL A 361 -50.62 7.86 -1.55
C VAL A 361 -50.04 7.69 -2.95
N ALA A 362 -49.46 8.74 -3.52
CA ALA A 362 -48.82 8.70 -4.83
C ALA A 362 -47.64 7.72 -4.86
N ALA A 363 -46.72 7.80 -3.88
CA ALA A 363 -45.58 6.89 -3.81
C ALA A 363 -45.98 5.44 -3.53
N LYS A 364 -47.06 5.21 -2.76
CA LYS A 364 -47.63 3.88 -2.59
C LYS A 364 -48.29 3.36 -3.87
N ALA A 365 -48.89 4.23 -4.67
CA ALA A 365 -49.46 3.87 -5.97
C ALA A 365 -48.37 3.54 -6.99
N GLU A 366 -47.27 4.30 -7.00
CA GLU A 366 -46.12 4.10 -7.89
C GLU A 366 -45.32 2.85 -7.54
N TYR A 367 -44.94 2.68 -6.26
CA TYR A 367 -44.02 1.63 -5.83
C TYR A 367 -44.69 0.43 -5.14
N GLY A 368 -46.03 0.44 -5.03
CA GLY A 368 -46.86 -0.55 -4.31
C GLY A 368 -46.76 -0.49 -2.78
N SER A 369 -45.61 -0.09 -2.25
CA SER A 369 -45.31 0.07 -0.82
C SER A 369 -44.31 1.20 -0.61
N ILE A 370 -44.47 1.93 0.49
CA ILE A 370 -43.47 2.91 0.97
C ILE A 370 -42.45 2.23 1.88
N ALA A 371 -42.82 1.10 2.50
CA ALA A 371 -41.89 0.33 3.32
C ALA A 371 -40.89 -0.38 2.42
N ILE A 372 -39.61 -0.26 2.80
CA ILE A 372 -38.52 -0.94 2.14
C ILE A 372 -38.48 -2.40 2.62
N GLY A 373 -38.53 -3.34 1.69
CA GLY A 373 -38.31 -4.76 1.99
C GLY A 373 -36.82 -5.10 2.10
N THR A 374 -36.49 -6.15 2.85
CA THR A 374 -35.11 -6.67 2.99
C THR A 374 -34.45 -7.00 1.65
N LYS A 375 -35.23 -7.44 0.66
CA LYS A 375 -34.75 -7.70 -0.71
C LYS A 375 -34.29 -6.44 -1.43
N ASP A 376 -35.03 -5.34 -1.27
CA ASP A 376 -34.70 -4.04 -1.86
C ASP A 376 -33.41 -3.51 -1.20
N MET A 377 -33.25 -3.64 0.12
CA MET A 377 -32.01 -3.20 0.79
C MET A 377 -30.79 -3.99 0.39
N LYS A 378 -30.95 -5.30 0.21
CA LYS A 378 -29.86 -6.14 -0.26
C LYS A 378 -29.38 -5.73 -1.65
N LYS A 379 -30.32 -5.46 -2.58
CA LYS A 379 -30.01 -4.98 -3.93
C LYS A 379 -29.24 -3.66 -3.91
N TYR A 380 -29.70 -2.71 -3.11
CA TYR A 380 -29.07 -1.39 -3.02
C TYR A 380 -27.68 -1.44 -2.36
N SER A 381 -27.55 -2.17 -1.24
CA SER A 381 -26.27 -2.32 -0.55
C SER A 381 -25.22 -2.95 -1.45
N ASN A 382 -25.56 -4.05 -2.14
CA ASN A 382 -24.63 -4.71 -3.07
C ASN A 382 -24.20 -3.80 -4.22
N TYR A 383 -25.09 -2.94 -4.71
CA TYR A 383 -24.77 -1.94 -5.73
C TYR A 383 -23.75 -0.92 -5.19
N LYS A 384 -24.03 -0.30 -4.04
CA LYS A 384 -23.17 0.71 -3.41
C LYS A 384 -21.82 0.17 -2.94
N ASP A 385 -21.73 -1.13 -2.65
CA ASP A 385 -20.48 -1.81 -2.28
C ASP A 385 -19.47 -1.85 -3.43
N ILE A 386 -19.92 -1.87 -4.69
CA ILE A 386 -19.06 -2.01 -5.88
C ILE A 386 -19.01 -0.76 -6.77
N GLU A 387 -19.98 0.15 -6.68
CA GLU A 387 -20.17 1.30 -7.57
C GLU A 387 -18.89 2.10 -7.85
N SER A 388 -18.23 2.59 -6.79
CA SER A 388 -17.00 3.38 -6.91
C SER A 388 -15.86 2.60 -7.58
N PHE A 389 -15.66 1.35 -7.17
CA PHE A 389 -14.65 0.48 -7.78
C PHE A 389 -14.91 0.29 -9.28
N VAL A 390 -16.14 -0.06 -9.65
CA VAL A 390 -16.52 -0.30 -11.05
C VAL A 390 -16.36 0.96 -11.90
N ASN A 391 -16.68 2.13 -11.35
CA ASN A 391 -16.59 3.38 -12.10
C ASN A 391 -15.15 3.86 -12.32
N PHE A 392 -14.25 3.64 -11.36
CA PHE A 392 -12.96 4.34 -11.32
C PHE A 392 -11.73 3.43 -11.42
N TYR A 393 -11.76 2.22 -10.86
CA TYR A 393 -10.60 1.32 -10.89
C TYR A 393 -10.15 0.99 -12.33
N PRO A 394 -11.04 0.59 -13.27
CA PRO A 394 -10.63 0.27 -14.64
C PRO A 394 -10.01 1.46 -15.37
N LYS A 395 -10.51 2.67 -15.13
CA LYS A 395 -10.01 3.90 -15.75
C LYS A 395 -8.60 4.22 -15.27
N GLY A 396 -8.39 4.18 -13.95
CA GLY A 396 -7.07 4.38 -13.36
C GLY A 396 -6.07 3.33 -13.82
N ALA A 397 -6.49 2.06 -13.87
CA ALA A 397 -5.62 0.97 -14.30
C ALA A 397 -5.15 1.10 -15.74
N ASN A 398 -6.05 1.47 -16.65
CA ASN A 398 -5.71 1.70 -18.06
C ASN A 398 -4.89 2.97 -18.29
N ALA A 399 -4.92 3.93 -17.35
CA ALA A 399 -4.10 5.14 -17.43
C ALA A 399 -2.63 4.88 -17.03
N TYR A 400 -2.36 3.84 -16.22
CA TYR A 400 -1.04 3.58 -15.63
C TYR A 400 -0.60 2.10 -15.69
N PRO A 401 -0.68 1.42 -16.85
CA PRO A 401 -0.47 -0.04 -16.93
C PRO A 401 0.95 -0.47 -16.53
N ALA A 402 1.98 0.31 -16.89
CA ALA A 402 3.37 -0.03 -16.61
C ALA A 402 3.70 0.09 -15.10
N LEU A 403 3.35 1.23 -14.48
CA LEU A 403 3.41 1.43 -13.03
C LEU A 403 2.70 0.31 -12.27
N LEU A 404 1.47 -0.02 -12.67
CA LEU A 404 0.66 -1.06 -12.05
C LEU A 404 1.34 -2.43 -12.11
N THR A 405 1.89 -2.77 -13.28
CA THR A 405 2.65 -4.02 -13.48
C THR A 405 3.86 -4.08 -12.55
N THR A 406 4.60 -2.98 -12.42
CA THR A 406 5.78 -2.90 -11.54
C THR A 406 5.40 -2.99 -10.04
N ILE A 407 4.36 -2.28 -9.60
CA ILE A 407 3.90 -2.28 -8.19
C ILE A 407 3.34 -3.65 -7.77
N ASN A 408 2.84 -4.45 -8.70
CA ASN A 408 2.32 -5.78 -8.39
C ASN A 408 3.42 -6.82 -8.07
N ARG A 409 4.70 -6.46 -8.24
CA ARG A 409 5.85 -7.30 -7.84
C ARG A 409 5.96 -7.37 -6.31
N ASN A 410 6.80 -8.28 -5.82
CA ASN A 410 7.11 -8.36 -4.39
C ASN A 410 8.08 -7.25 -3.98
N LEU A 411 7.58 -6.02 -3.87
CA LEU A 411 8.38 -4.81 -3.66
C LEU A 411 9.27 -4.92 -2.40
N SER A 412 8.78 -5.55 -1.32
CA SER A 412 9.54 -5.70 -0.07
C SER A 412 10.75 -6.58 -0.24
N GLN A 413 10.59 -7.74 -0.90
CA GLN A 413 11.72 -8.60 -1.20
C GLN A 413 12.74 -7.88 -2.08
N PHE A 414 12.24 -7.15 -3.07
CA PHE A 414 13.06 -6.49 -4.06
C PHE A 414 13.88 -5.33 -3.45
N VAL A 415 13.28 -4.46 -2.63
CA VAL A 415 14.01 -3.38 -1.93
C VAL A 415 14.96 -3.92 -0.87
N ASP A 416 14.56 -4.93 -0.09
CA ASP A 416 15.43 -5.52 0.93
C ASP A 416 16.65 -6.20 0.30
N PHE A 417 16.47 -6.93 -0.81
CA PHE A 417 17.58 -7.59 -1.52
C PHE A 417 18.51 -6.56 -2.15
N TYR A 418 17.96 -5.49 -2.74
CA TYR A 418 18.76 -4.39 -3.27
C TYR A 418 19.61 -3.75 -2.16
N ALA A 419 19.01 -3.32 -1.05
CA ALA A 419 19.73 -2.66 0.04
C ALA A 419 20.85 -3.54 0.63
N HIS A 420 20.64 -4.87 0.71
CA HIS A 420 21.68 -5.78 1.18
C HIS A 420 22.78 -6.02 0.14
N ASN A 421 22.42 -6.20 -1.13
CA ASN A 421 23.41 -6.39 -2.20
C ASN A 421 24.27 -5.14 -2.39
N ASP A 422 23.66 -3.95 -2.41
CA ASP A 422 24.37 -2.68 -2.58
C ASP A 422 25.31 -2.44 -1.39
N LEU A 423 24.83 -2.60 -0.15
CA LEU A 423 25.66 -2.49 1.05
C LEU A 423 26.81 -3.51 1.06
N LEU A 424 26.59 -4.74 0.61
CA LEU A 424 27.65 -5.75 0.48
C LEU A 424 28.68 -5.35 -0.58
N CYS A 425 28.24 -4.86 -1.75
CA CYS A 425 29.14 -4.38 -2.78
C CYS A 425 29.99 -3.22 -2.27
N GLN A 426 29.37 -2.22 -1.63
CA GLN A 426 30.09 -1.10 -1.01
C GLN A 426 31.06 -1.57 0.08
N LEU A 427 30.66 -2.51 0.94
CA LEU A 427 31.50 -3.05 2.01
C LEU A 427 32.72 -3.82 1.49
N PHE A 428 32.56 -4.56 0.40
CA PHE A 428 33.64 -5.31 -0.25
C PHE A 428 34.35 -4.51 -1.34
N GLU A 429 34.05 -3.21 -1.43
CA GLU A 429 34.72 -2.26 -2.31
C GLU A 429 34.59 -2.66 -3.79
N LEU A 430 33.43 -3.21 -4.15
CA LEU A 430 33.02 -3.53 -5.53
C LEU A 430 32.26 -2.32 -6.12
N ASP A 431 32.71 -1.81 -7.27
CA ASP A 431 32.00 -0.78 -8.05
C ASP A 431 30.96 -1.37 -9.02
N TYR A 432 30.93 -2.70 -9.19
CA TYR A 432 29.90 -3.43 -9.94
C TYR A 432 28.75 -3.90 -9.03
N PRO A 433 27.47 -3.74 -9.42
CA PRO A 433 26.29 -4.14 -8.63
C PRO A 433 26.10 -5.67 -8.60
N PHE A 434 27.02 -6.38 -7.94
CA PHE A 434 27.00 -7.83 -7.84
C PHE A 434 25.82 -8.34 -6.98
N GLN A 435 25.06 -9.29 -7.52
CA GLN A 435 23.93 -9.88 -6.81
C GLN A 435 24.36 -11.09 -5.96
N PHE A 436 24.64 -10.87 -4.67
CA PHE A 436 24.86 -11.94 -3.70
C PHE A 436 23.55 -12.68 -3.37
N LEU A 437 22.47 -11.93 -3.23
CA LEU A 437 21.09 -12.39 -3.18
C LEU A 437 20.45 -12.15 -4.54
N PRO A 438 20.39 -13.15 -5.44
CA PRO A 438 19.71 -12.97 -6.72
C PRO A 438 18.20 -12.82 -6.51
N LEU A 439 17.59 -12.01 -7.35
CA LEU A 439 16.14 -11.79 -7.37
C LEU A 439 15.39 -12.92 -8.09
N GLN A 440 16.09 -13.63 -8.98
CA GLN A 440 15.61 -14.84 -9.63
C GLN A 440 15.82 -16.06 -8.72
N ASP A 441 14.89 -17.01 -8.79
CA ASP A 441 15.04 -18.31 -8.16
C ASP A 441 16.10 -19.13 -8.92
N PHE A 442 16.96 -19.82 -8.16
CA PHE A 442 17.95 -20.73 -8.74
C PHE A 442 17.27 -21.93 -9.40
N THR A 443 17.75 -22.34 -10.56
CA THR A 443 17.22 -23.52 -11.27
C THR A 443 17.76 -24.82 -10.65
N GLY A 444 17.12 -25.96 -10.90
CA GLY A 444 17.63 -27.27 -10.48
C GLY A 444 17.51 -27.62 -8.98
N LEU A 445 16.86 -26.78 -8.15
CA LEU A 445 16.57 -27.03 -6.73
C LEU A 445 17.82 -27.23 -5.83
N PRO A 446 18.78 -26.30 -5.81
CA PRO A 446 20.01 -26.44 -5.04
C PRO A 446 19.76 -26.55 -3.52
N LYS A 447 20.65 -27.26 -2.82
CA LYS A 447 20.78 -27.28 -1.35
C LYS A 447 21.76 -26.23 -0.85
N THR A 448 22.82 -25.99 -1.61
CA THR A 448 23.90 -25.07 -1.24
C THR A 448 24.60 -24.56 -2.50
N MET A 449 25.07 -23.32 -2.44
CA MET A 449 25.95 -22.73 -3.44
C MET A 449 27.11 -22.03 -2.71
N THR A 450 28.34 -22.32 -3.12
CA THR A 450 29.53 -21.58 -2.69
C THR A 450 30.09 -20.83 -3.88
N GLY A 451 30.62 -19.64 -3.68
CA GLY A 451 31.23 -18.88 -4.75
C GLY A 451 32.30 -17.94 -4.28
N GLN A 452 33.01 -17.39 -5.26
CA GLN A 452 34.05 -16.39 -5.06
C GLN A 452 33.91 -15.32 -6.13
N ILE A 453 34.02 -14.03 -5.77
CA ILE A 453 34.14 -12.92 -6.72
C ILE A 453 35.45 -12.17 -6.45
N THR A 454 36.16 -11.82 -7.51
CA THR A 454 37.44 -11.11 -7.46
C THR A 454 37.44 -9.98 -8.49
N LYS A 455 37.83 -8.78 -8.07
CA LYS A 455 38.23 -7.68 -8.95
C LYS A 455 39.73 -7.82 -9.23
N GLU A 456 40.15 -7.61 -10.47
CA GLU A 456 41.58 -7.68 -10.83
C GLU A 456 42.44 -6.80 -9.92
N GLY A 457 43.46 -7.39 -9.29
CA GLY A 457 44.35 -6.70 -8.35
C GLY A 457 43.89 -6.68 -6.89
N ASP A 458 42.68 -7.16 -6.58
CA ASP A 458 42.10 -7.17 -5.24
C ASP A 458 42.00 -8.58 -4.62
N GLU A 459 41.82 -8.63 -3.29
CA GLU A 459 41.60 -9.88 -2.55
C GLU A 459 40.18 -10.44 -2.82
N PRO A 460 40.02 -11.76 -2.97
CA PRO A 460 38.74 -12.38 -3.30
C PRO A 460 37.72 -12.24 -2.17
N VAL A 461 36.44 -12.13 -2.56
CA VAL A 461 35.28 -12.23 -1.68
C VAL A 461 34.67 -13.61 -1.81
N ASP A 462 34.74 -14.39 -0.74
CA ASP A 462 34.07 -15.70 -0.66
C ASP A 462 32.63 -15.53 -0.18
N PHE A 463 31.68 -16.25 -0.78
CA PHE A 463 30.28 -16.25 -0.35
C PHE A 463 29.65 -17.64 -0.37
N THR A 464 28.65 -17.84 0.47
CA THR A 464 27.90 -19.10 0.59
C THR A 464 26.42 -18.82 0.76
N VAL A 465 25.60 -19.45 -0.08
CA VAL A 465 24.13 -19.45 0.01
C VAL A 465 23.64 -20.83 0.39
N LYS A 466 22.82 -20.92 1.43
CA LYS A 466 22.13 -22.14 1.85
C LYS A 466 20.65 -22.04 1.52
N PHE A 467 20.05 -23.15 1.13
CA PHE A 467 18.63 -23.23 0.78
C PHE A 467 17.83 -24.01 1.83
N ASP A 468 16.55 -23.69 1.98
CA ASP A 468 15.63 -24.45 2.84
C ASP A 468 15.08 -25.71 2.14
N SER A 469 14.24 -26.48 2.84
CA SER A 469 13.61 -27.68 2.26
C SER A 469 12.65 -27.38 1.10
N LYS A 470 12.21 -26.12 0.97
CA LYS A 470 11.40 -25.61 -0.14
C LYS A 470 12.25 -24.91 -1.21
N ARG A 471 13.59 -25.02 -1.12
CA ARG A 471 14.57 -24.55 -2.11
C ARG A 471 14.67 -23.04 -2.24
N ARG A 472 14.27 -22.32 -1.20
CA ARG A 472 14.39 -20.86 -1.12
C ARG A 472 15.66 -20.50 -0.36
N VAL A 473 16.23 -19.32 -0.63
CA VAL A 473 17.40 -18.83 0.10
C VAL A 473 17.10 -18.75 1.59
N LYS A 474 17.79 -19.56 2.38
CA LYS A 474 17.66 -19.62 3.84
C LYS A 474 18.67 -18.72 4.53
N LYS A 475 19.87 -18.61 3.95
CA LYS A 475 21.01 -17.92 4.57
C LYS A 475 22.05 -17.57 3.53
N LEU A 476 22.58 -16.35 3.60
CA LEU A 476 23.77 -15.88 2.92
C LEU A 476 24.85 -15.52 3.97
N GLU A 477 26.09 -15.91 3.68
CA GLU A 477 27.30 -15.44 4.36
C GLU A 477 28.32 -15.03 3.29
N ALA A 478 29.04 -13.94 3.53
CA ALA A 478 30.15 -13.51 2.70
C ALA A 478 31.33 -13.05 3.55
N SER A 479 32.54 -13.12 3.00
CA SER A 479 33.76 -12.69 3.67
C SER A 479 34.85 -12.27 2.70
N GLN A 480 35.67 -11.32 3.13
CA GLN A 480 36.85 -10.85 2.38
C GLN A 480 38.00 -10.64 3.36
N ILE A 481 39.21 -10.93 2.92
CA ILE A 481 40.43 -10.56 3.65
C ILE A 481 40.72 -9.09 3.38
N GLY A 482 40.71 -8.25 4.40
CA GLY A 482 41.05 -6.83 4.33
C GLY A 482 42.26 -6.48 5.19
N ILE A 483 42.67 -5.22 5.15
CA ILE A 483 43.75 -4.68 5.99
C ILE A 483 43.14 -4.06 7.26
N ALA A 484 43.69 -4.40 8.42
CA ALA A 484 43.31 -3.93 9.74
C ALA A 484 43.97 -2.59 10.11
N GLU A 485 43.59 -2.02 11.27
CA GLU A 485 44.08 -0.72 11.73
C GLU A 485 45.61 -0.67 11.95
N ASP A 486 46.22 -1.82 12.26
CA ASP A 486 47.65 -2.00 12.51
C ASP A 486 48.42 -2.47 11.25
N GLY A 487 47.73 -2.64 10.11
CA GLY A 487 48.32 -3.15 8.87
C GLY A 487 48.30 -4.69 8.75
N SER A 488 47.76 -5.42 9.73
CA SER A 488 47.59 -6.87 9.63
C SER A 488 46.43 -7.26 8.70
N LYS A 489 46.42 -8.50 8.19
CA LYS A 489 45.27 -9.04 7.46
C LYS A 489 44.16 -9.41 8.45
N ASP A 490 42.98 -8.83 8.30
CA ASP A 490 41.78 -9.13 9.09
C ASP A 490 40.65 -9.60 8.17
N LYS A 491 39.90 -10.61 8.60
CA LYS A 491 38.83 -11.20 7.79
C LYS A 491 37.51 -10.51 8.13
N ILE A 492 36.98 -9.72 7.20
CA ILE A 492 35.60 -9.23 7.30
C ILE A 492 34.69 -10.43 7.07
N ILE A 493 33.76 -10.68 7.99
CA ILE A 493 32.74 -11.71 7.83
C ILE A 493 31.39 -11.03 8.02
N THR A 494 30.48 -11.22 7.09
CA THR A 494 29.11 -10.75 7.25
C THR A 494 28.39 -11.54 8.34
N ARG A 495 27.35 -10.94 8.91
CA ARG A 495 26.35 -11.68 9.67
C ARG A 495 25.62 -12.65 8.76
N ASP A 496 24.88 -13.56 9.39
CA ASP A 496 23.97 -14.43 8.68
C ASP A 496 22.81 -13.57 8.16
N ILE A 497 22.77 -13.33 6.86
CA ILE A 497 21.65 -12.65 6.21
C ILE A 497 20.61 -13.72 5.90
N LYS A 498 19.43 -13.66 6.51
CA LYS A 498 18.39 -14.70 6.44
C LYS A 498 17.07 -14.13 5.94
N PRO A 499 16.70 -14.41 4.68
CA PRO A 499 15.33 -14.18 4.22
C PRO A 499 14.34 -15.02 5.05
N VAL A 500 13.32 -14.35 5.60
CA VAL A 500 12.24 -15.01 6.35
C VAL A 500 11.01 -15.10 5.47
N TYR A 501 10.33 -16.24 5.53
CA TYR A 501 9.12 -16.50 4.76
C TYR A 501 7.94 -16.85 5.67
N ASN A 502 6.74 -16.41 5.31
CA ASN A 502 5.51 -16.76 6.02
C ASN A 502 5.05 -18.21 5.73
N GLU A 503 4.00 -18.66 6.42
CA GLU A 503 3.42 -20.00 6.27
C GLU A 503 3.02 -20.32 4.83
N ALA A 504 2.54 -19.30 4.09
CA ALA A 504 2.14 -19.41 2.69
C ALA A 504 3.32 -19.44 1.71
N GLY A 505 4.56 -19.43 2.22
CA GLY A 505 5.78 -19.55 1.45
C GLY A 505 6.33 -18.23 0.90
N LYS A 506 5.67 -17.10 1.16
CA LYS A 506 6.07 -15.79 0.65
C LYS A 506 7.13 -15.15 1.51
N TYR A 507 8.00 -14.35 0.90
CA TYR A 507 8.92 -13.48 1.62
C TYR A 507 8.16 -12.59 2.60
N ALA A 508 8.71 -12.41 3.79
CA ALA A 508 8.16 -11.57 4.83
C ALA A 508 9.08 -10.39 5.15
N TYR A 509 10.35 -10.67 5.42
CA TYR A 509 11.38 -9.67 5.74
C TYR A 509 12.77 -10.31 5.75
N MET A 510 13.82 -9.49 5.87
CA MET A 510 15.20 -9.92 6.05
C MET A 510 15.62 -9.89 7.53
N GLU A 511 16.19 -10.98 8.03
CA GLU A 511 16.76 -11.05 9.38
C GLU A 511 18.29 -11.07 9.32
N VAL A 512 18.94 -10.13 10.01
CA VAL A 512 20.41 -10.03 10.11
C VAL A 512 20.91 -10.23 11.56
N ASN A 513 20.00 -10.13 12.54
CA ASN A 513 20.22 -10.43 13.95
C ASN A 513 18.92 -10.96 14.59
N ALA A 514 19.00 -12.13 15.26
CA ALA A 514 17.94 -12.60 16.16
C ALA A 514 17.96 -11.73 17.43
N GLY A 515 17.43 -10.52 17.33
CA GLY A 515 17.29 -9.55 18.41
C GLY A 515 15.92 -8.88 18.30
N MET A 516 15.30 -8.67 19.45
CA MET A 516 13.90 -8.26 19.70
C MET A 516 13.40 -6.97 18.98
N PHE A 517 14.23 -6.31 18.16
CA PHE A 517 13.96 -5.00 17.59
C PHE A 517 13.46 -4.98 16.14
N ALA A 518 13.51 -6.10 15.41
CA ALA A 518 12.89 -6.20 14.07
C ALA A 518 11.34 -6.20 14.13
N GLU A 519 10.75 -6.56 15.27
CA GLU A 519 9.29 -6.48 15.48
C GLU A 519 8.77 -5.03 15.54
N TYR A 520 9.64 -4.03 15.76
CA TYR A 520 9.22 -2.65 16.00
C TYR A 520 8.92 -1.84 14.73
N TYR A 521 9.60 -2.12 13.61
CA TYR A 521 9.42 -1.36 12.37
C TYR A 521 8.37 -1.96 11.42
N GLY A 522 8.02 -3.24 11.60
CA GLY A 522 7.04 -3.92 10.75
C GLY A 522 5.59 -3.91 11.26
N LYS A 523 5.33 -3.43 12.48
CA LYS A 523 3.98 -3.46 13.08
C LYS A 523 3.78 -2.34 14.09
N THR A 524 3.34 -1.17 13.63
CA THR A 524 2.51 -0.27 14.44
C THR A 524 1.82 0.77 13.55
N THR A 525 0.89 0.34 12.71
CA THR A 525 -0.34 1.14 12.56
C THR A 525 -1.21 0.83 13.78
N SER A 526 -0.78 1.38 14.92
CA SER A 526 -1.59 1.41 16.13
C SER A 526 -2.74 2.37 15.87
N TYR A 527 -3.94 1.83 15.61
CA TYR A 527 -5.21 2.55 15.52
C TYR A 527 -5.42 3.48 16.72
N THR A 528 -4.89 4.70 16.64
CA THR A 528 -4.94 5.64 17.75
C THR A 528 -5.38 7.04 17.36
N LYS A 529 -5.54 7.35 16.07
CA LYS A 529 -6.14 8.61 15.62
C LYS A 529 -7.12 8.40 14.46
N ILE A 530 -8.12 9.28 14.36
CA ILE A 530 -9.20 9.20 13.36
C ILE A 530 -8.69 9.63 11.97
N ASP A 531 -7.59 10.40 11.91
CA ASP A 531 -6.94 10.90 10.70
C ASP A 531 -5.99 9.89 10.03
N GLU A 532 -5.58 8.82 10.73
CA GLU A 532 -4.59 7.86 10.23
C GLU A 532 -5.17 6.94 9.14
N ILE A 533 -4.56 6.95 7.96
CA ILE A 533 -4.85 6.03 6.86
C ILE A 533 -3.61 5.18 6.58
N SER A 534 -3.77 3.86 6.68
CA SER A 534 -2.70 2.91 6.39
C SER A 534 -2.55 2.72 4.88
N ASP A 535 -1.34 2.97 4.39
CA ASP A 535 -0.87 2.52 3.07
C ASP A 535 0.23 1.47 3.27
N PRO A 536 -0.11 0.16 3.14
CA PRO A 536 0.86 -0.92 3.33
C PRO A 536 2.03 -0.88 2.35
N LEU A 537 1.88 -0.22 1.19
CA LEU A 537 2.95 -0.16 0.19
C LEU A 537 4.08 0.78 0.59
N VAL A 538 3.82 1.78 1.43
CA VAL A 538 4.88 2.66 1.95
C VAL A 538 5.93 1.84 2.71
N GLY A 539 5.49 0.97 3.63
CA GLY A 539 6.41 0.06 4.31
C GLY A 539 6.99 -1.01 3.39
N ALA A 540 6.22 -1.46 2.39
CA ALA A 540 6.68 -2.49 1.46
C ALA A 540 7.73 -2.00 0.45
N THR A 541 7.92 -0.69 0.30
CA THR A 541 8.88 -0.07 -0.62
C THR A 541 10.09 0.52 0.09
N HIS A 542 10.14 0.37 1.41
CA HIS A 542 11.26 0.78 2.25
C HIS A 542 12.08 -0.45 2.65
N GLY A 543 13.40 -0.35 2.53
CA GLY A 543 14.34 -1.40 2.90
C GLY A 543 15.50 -0.83 3.69
N ALA A 544 15.92 -1.56 4.73
CA ALA A 544 17.07 -1.16 5.54
C ALA A 544 18.00 -2.35 5.82
N ALA A 545 19.29 -2.17 5.55
CA ALA A 545 20.33 -3.14 5.83
C ALA A 545 21.24 -2.60 6.93
N ASN A 546 21.08 -3.09 8.16
CA ASN A 546 21.79 -2.55 9.33
C ASN A 546 22.69 -3.61 9.99
N ASN A 547 23.92 -3.20 10.33
CA ASN A 547 24.88 -4.00 11.09
C ASN A 547 25.16 -5.38 10.45
N ILE A 548 25.30 -5.42 9.11
CA ILE A 548 25.51 -6.66 8.36
C ILE A 548 26.91 -7.28 8.56
N THR A 549 27.81 -6.66 9.32
CA THR A 549 29.14 -7.20 9.66
C THR A 549 29.19 -7.80 11.06
N LYS A 550 29.95 -8.89 11.25
CA LYS A 550 30.31 -9.40 12.58
C LYS A 550 31.39 -8.48 13.16
N ASN A 551 31.33 -8.19 14.47
CA ASN A 551 32.22 -7.25 15.19
C ASN A 551 33.66 -7.24 14.66
N ILE A 552 34.06 -6.16 14.00
CA ILE A 552 35.43 -5.93 13.53
C ILE A 552 36.18 -5.15 14.62
N GLY A 553 37.18 -5.78 15.26
CA GLY A 553 38.10 -5.15 16.23
C GLY A 553 37.73 -5.26 17.72
N PHE A 554 38.70 -4.96 18.58
CA PHE A 554 38.71 -5.22 20.04
C PHE A 554 37.65 -4.45 20.87
N MET A 555 37.03 -3.39 20.32
CA MET A 555 35.96 -2.61 20.99
C MET A 555 34.79 -2.35 20.03
N GLY A 556 34.15 -3.43 19.56
CA GLY A 556 33.08 -3.44 18.54
C GLY A 556 32.24 -2.16 18.41
N GLY A 557 32.21 -1.60 17.20
CA GLY A 557 31.49 -0.35 16.92
C GLY A 557 31.51 0.11 15.47
N LYS A 558 31.77 -0.78 14.50
CA LYS A 558 31.75 -0.40 13.08
C LYS A 558 30.33 -0.54 12.54
N VAL A 559 29.69 0.60 12.30
CA VAL A 559 28.33 0.72 11.77
C VAL A 559 28.38 0.57 10.25
N SER A 560 27.65 -0.42 9.71
CA SER A 560 27.36 -0.58 8.29
C SER A 560 25.85 -0.53 8.12
N GLU A 561 25.35 0.57 7.59
CA GLU A 561 23.92 0.86 7.49
C GLU A 561 23.61 1.36 6.10
N GLU A 562 22.48 0.91 5.56
CA GLU A 562 21.90 1.41 4.34
C GLU A 562 20.40 1.48 4.49
N ASP A 563 19.83 2.59 4.04
CA ASP A 563 18.43 2.95 4.14
C ASP A 563 17.98 3.36 2.73
N VAL A 564 17.02 2.63 2.16
CA VAL A 564 16.60 2.75 0.77
C VAL A 564 15.08 2.83 0.66
N GLN A 565 14.62 3.81 -0.11
CA GLN A 565 13.27 3.91 -0.62
C GLN A 565 13.24 3.52 -2.10
N LEU A 566 12.51 2.47 -2.42
CA LEU A 566 12.13 2.16 -3.78
C LEU A 566 11.04 3.12 -4.24
N MET A 567 11.21 3.70 -5.42
CA MET A 567 10.20 4.47 -6.12
C MET A 567 9.94 3.90 -7.51
N VAL A 568 8.74 4.09 -8.02
CA VAL A 568 8.35 3.70 -9.38
C VAL A 568 7.76 4.92 -10.08
N ASP A 569 8.22 5.26 -11.27
CA ASP A 569 7.56 6.32 -12.03
C ASP A 569 6.29 5.85 -12.76
N LEU A 570 5.57 6.79 -13.35
CA LEU A 570 4.32 6.52 -14.06
C LEU A 570 4.52 5.59 -15.29
N GLU A 571 5.74 5.46 -15.79
CA GLU A 571 6.14 4.59 -16.90
C GLU A 571 6.66 3.21 -16.42
N GLY A 572 6.64 2.97 -15.10
CA GLY A 572 7.06 1.70 -14.51
C GLY A 572 8.56 1.56 -14.30
N LYS A 573 9.36 2.61 -14.53
CA LYS A 573 10.80 2.60 -14.25
C LYS A 573 11.03 2.62 -12.74
N VAL A 574 12.01 1.86 -12.27
CA VAL A 574 12.32 1.73 -10.85
C VAL A 574 13.52 2.58 -10.47
N TYR A 575 13.38 3.25 -9.34
CA TYR A 575 14.39 4.08 -8.71
C TYR A 575 14.61 3.58 -7.29
N PHE A 576 15.85 3.67 -6.82
CA PHE A 576 16.19 3.49 -5.42
C PHE A 576 16.82 4.78 -4.95
N THR A 577 16.24 5.43 -3.96
CA THR A 577 16.86 6.58 -3.30
C THR A 577 17.28 6.16 -1.92
N GLY A 578 18.47 6.53 -1.51
CA GLY A 578 18.97 6.03 -0.24
C GLY A 578 20.19 6.76 0.27
N LYS A 579 20.59 6.32 1.44
CA LYS A 579 21.81 6.75 2.11
C LYS A 579 22.51 5.54 2.70
N SER A 580 23.84 5.57 2.66
CA SER A 580 24.66 4.53 3.28
C SER A 580 25.71 5.13 4.21
N ALA A 581 26.10 4.36 5.21
CA ALA A 581 27.24 4.67 6.07
C ALA A 581 28.03 3.38 6.31
N LEU A 582 29.33 3.40 6.00
CA LEU A 582 30.17 2.21 6.06
C LEU A 582 31.60 2.50 6.53
N PRO A 583 32.28 1.51 7.14
CA PRO A 583 33.64 1.67 7.67
C PRO A 583 34.73 1.30 6.64
N ARG A 584 34.45 1.52 5.35
CA ARG A 584 35.37 1.26 4.22
C ARG A 584 35.41 2.47 3.30
N VAL A 585 36.38 2.50 2.40
CA VAL A 585 36.46 3.54 1.36
C VAL A 585 35.56 3.12 0.20
N ASN A 586 34.97 4.09 -0.51
CA ASN A 586 34.33 3.81 -1.79
C ASN A 586 35.34 3.15 -2.77
N ALA A 587 34.91 2.15 -3.55
CA ALA A 587 35.78 1.39 -4.45
C ALA A 587 36.68 2.27 -5.35
N ILE A 588 36.11 3.31 -5.97
CA ILE A 588 36.83 4.23 -6.86
C ILE A 588 37.86 5.05 -6.07
N PHE A 589 37.47 5.53 -4.88
CA PHE A 589 38.39 6.26 -4.00
C PHE A 589 39.52 5.37 -3.48
N LYS A 590 39.26 4.10 -3.19
CA LYS A 590 40.30 3.14 -2.80
C LYS A 590 41.35 3.00 -3.89
N ASP A 591 40.91 2.81 -5.13
CA ASP A 591 41.86 2.63 -6.22
C ASP A 591 42.69 3.91 -6.47
N LEU A 592 42.07 5.09 -6.36
CA LEU A 592 42.76 6.38 -6.40
C LEU A 592 43.83 6.51 -5.31
N LEU A 593 43.50 6.13 -4.08
CA LEU A 593 44.43 6.17 -2.94
C LEU A 593 45.57 5.16 -3.11
N ASN A 594 45.25 3.92 -3.51
CA ASN A 594 46.22 2.84 -3.74
C ASN A 594 47.21 3.19 -4.85
N ALA A 595 46.76 3.80 -5.94
CA ALA A 595 47.64 4.28 -7.02
C ALA A 595 48.64 5.35 -6.54
N ASN A 596 48.35 6.03 -5.44
CA ASN A 596 49.23 6.99 -4.78
C ASN A 596 50.00 6.37 -3.59
N GLY A 597 49.92 5.05 -3.39
CA GLY A 597 50.58 4.35 -2.29
C GLY A 597 49.97 4.64 -0.92
N PHE A 598 48.75 5.20 -0.85
CA PHE A 598 48.07 5.52 0.39
C PHE A 598 47.07 4.43 0.76
N VAL A 599 47.25 3.83 1.94
CA VAL A 599 46.32 2.82 2.48
C VAL A 599 45.59 3.39 3.71
N PRO A 600 44.27 3.64 3.62
CA PRO A 600 43.50 4.25 4.70
C PRO A 600 43.28 3.29 5.88
N LYS A 601 43.57 3.75 7.10
CA LYS A 601 43.52 2.89 8.32
C LYS A 601 42.16 2.82 9.01
N LYS A 602 41.42 3.93 9.07
CA LYS A 602 40.07 4.00 9.69
C LYS A 602 39.13 4.80 8.79
N PRO A 603 38.86 4.32 7.58
CA PRO A 603 37.95 5.02 6.69
C PRO A 603 36.51 4.98 7.22
N LYS A 604 35.78 6.07 6.98
CA LYS A 604 34.33 6.11 7.13
C LYS A 604 33.75 6.80 5.91
N THR A 605 32.95 6.07 5.13
CA THR A 605 32.25 6.60 3.96
C THR A 605 30.78 6.77 4.27
N THR A 606 30.22 7.88 3.80
CA THR A 606 28.78 8.11 3.74
C THR A 606 28.39 8.45 2.31
N THR A 607 27.23 7.94 1.87
CA THR A 607 26.68 8.27 0.55
C THR A 607 25.24 8.72 0.67
N GLU A 608 24.80 9.55 -0.26
CA GLU A 608 23.40 9.83 -0.56
C GLU A 608 23.22 9.67 -2.07
N PHE A 609 22.24 8.88 -2.50
CA PHE A 609 22.16 8.45 -3.89
C PHE A 609 20.74 8.28 -4.41
N GLU A 610 20.61 8.39 -5.72
CA GLU A 610 19.53 7.87 -6.53
C GLU A 610 20.10 6.88 -7.55
N THR A 611 19.60 5.65 -7.54
CA THR A 611 19.92 4.62 -8.52
C THR A 611 18.72 4.38 -9.40
N ILE A 612 18.88 4.50 -10.71
CA ILE A 612 17.90 4.04 -11.68
C ILE A 612 18.22 2.60 -12.04
N ALA A 613 17.23 1.71 -11.91
CA ALA A 613 17.38 0.32 -12.27
C ALA A 613 16.24 -0.12 -13.19
N SER A 614 16.57 -0.50 -14.43
CA SER A 614 15.63 -1.12 -15.35
C SER A 614 15.78 -2.63 -15.24
N ILE A 615 14.66 -3.35 -15.20
CA ILE A 615 14.64 -4.82 -15.08
C ILE A 615 13.69 -5.38 -16.13
N ASN A 616 14.17 -6.34 -16.92
CA ASN A 616 13.38 -7.02 -17.93
C ASN A 616 12.34 -7.97 -17.32
N GLU A 617 11.59 -8.67 -18.18
CA GLU A 617 10.52 -9.59 -17.81
C GLU A 617 11.01 -10.75 -16.93
N ASP A 618 12.27 -11.16 -17.12
CA ASP A 618 12.91 -12.28 -16.42
C ASP A 618 13.52 -11.86 -15.08
N GLY A 619 13.55 -10.57 -14.76
CA GLY A 619 14.17 -10.10 -13.50
C GLY A 619 15.64 -9.74 -13.61
N VAL A 620 16.21 -9.64 -14.81
CA VAL A 620 17.61 -9.22 -15.04
C VAL A 620 17.69 -7.70 -15.18
N PHE A 621 18.66 -7.08 -14.52
CA PHE A 621 18.97 -5.66 -14.71
C PHE A 621 19.35 -5.42 -16.18
N THR A 622 18.86 -4.33 -16.78
CA THR A 622 19.20 -3.92 -18.16
C THR A 622 19.84 -2.54 -18.21
N GLU A 623 19.69 -1.78 -17.14
CA GLU A 623 20.27 -0.46 -16.94
C GLU A 623 20.50 -0.30 -15.44
N TRP A 624 21.69 0.17 -15.06
CA TRP A 624 21.99 0.59 -13.71
C TRP A 624 22.72 1.92 -13.76
N ASN A 625 22.05 2.97 -13.29
CA ASN A 625 22.62 4.31 -13.23
C ASN A 625 22.60 4.77 -11.78
N TRP A 626 23.75 4.72 -11.11
CA TRP A 626 23.91 5.24 -9.76
C TRP A 626 24.38 6.69 -9.84
N ASN A 627 23.66 7.60 -9.21
CA ASN A 627 24.01 9.01 -9.13
C ASN A 627 23.93 9.48 -7.68
N GLY A 628 25.03 9.98 -7.14
CA GLY A 628 25.04 10.39 -5.75
C GLY A 628 26.24 11.20 -5.32
N THR A 629 26.21 11.56 -4.04
CA THR A 629 27.32 12.16 -3.32
C THR A 629 28.03 11.09 -2.51
N THR A 630 29.36 11.19 -2.40
CA THR A 630 30.17 10.29 -1.58
C THR A 630 31.15 11.10 -0.76
N HIS A 631 31.17 10.85 0.55
CA HIS A 631 32.07 11.53 1.46
C HIS A 631 32.83 10.50 2.29
N THR A 632 34.15 10.43 2.13
CA THR A 632 35.00 9.50 2.87
C THR A 632 35.96 10.25 3.77
N HIS A 633 35.81 10.06 5.07
CA HIS A 633 36.79 10.46 6.07
C HIS A 633 37.94 9.46 6.12
N LEU A 634 39.17 9.95 5.98
CA LEU A 634 40.40 9.17 6.04
C LEU A 634 41.06 9.54 7.38
N ALA A 635 40.74 8.86 8.48
CA ALA A 635 41.26 9.28 9.79
C ALA A 635 42.81 9.21 9.83
N GLY A 636 43.45 10.34 10.16
CA GLY A 636 44.87 10.42 10.48
C GLY A 636 45.16 10.01 11.93
N SER A 637 46.40 9.61 12.21
CA SER A 637 46.91 9.47 13.58
C SER A 637 46.77 10.79 14.35
N LYS A 638 46.65 10.70 15.70
CA LYS A 638 46.56 11.86 16.59
C LYS A 638 47.61 12.92 16.21
N GLY A 639 47.16 14.12 15.83
CA GLY A 639 48.01 15.27 15.50
C GLY A 639 48.10 15.66 14.03
N VAL A 640 47.52 14.89 13.11
CA VAL A 640 47.45 15.20 11.67
C VAL A 640 46.06 15.75 11.35
N GLY A 641 45.94 16.91 10.67
CA GLY A 641 44.66 17.55 10.34
C GLY A 641 43.68 16.60 9.63
N GLN A 642 42.37 16.88 9.70
CA GLN A 642 41.33 16.04 9.08
C GLN A 642 41.61 15.82 7.58
N GLN A 643 41.71 14.56 7.16
CA GLN A 643 41.85 14.18 5.75
C GLN A 643 40.52 13.61 5.24
N ASN A 644 40.10 14.04 4.06
CA ASN A 644 38.86 13.60 3.43
C ASN A 644 38.98 13.54 1.91
N ILE A 645 38.19 12.67 1.31
CA ILE A 645 37.95 12.61 -0.13
C ILE A 645 36.43 12.63 -0.36
N ASN A 646 35.99 13.58 -1.17
CA ASN A 646 34.58 13.85 -1.40
C ASN A 646 34.29 13.87 -2.90
N ALA A 647 33.14 13.37 -3.30
CA ALA A 647 32.56 13.57 -4.62
C ALA A 647 31.18 14.22 -4.41
N ASP A 648 31.06 15.49 -4.82
CA ASP A 648 29.79 16.21 -4.81
C ASP A 648 28.89 15.73 -5.96
N LYS A 649 29.47 15.04 -6.95
CA LYS A 649 28.77 14.32 -8.01
C LYS A 649 29.57 13.09 -8.39
N MET A 650 28.97 11.92 -8.30
CA MET A 650 29.50 10.67 -8.84
C MET A 650 28.35 9.95 -9.56
N ILE A 651 28.48 9.80 -10.87
CA ILE A 651 27.58 9.04 -11.74
C ILE A 651 28.32 7.80 -12.21
N ARG A 652 27.73 6.63 -11.97
CA ARG A 652 28.17 5.33 -12.48
C ARG A 652 27.04 4.78 -13.33
N ASP A 653 27.24 4.74 -14.63
CA ASP A 653 26.23 4.26 -15.58
C ASP A 653 26.69 2.95 -16.21
N MET A 654 25.84 1.93 -16.15
CA MET A 654 26.04 0.64 -16.80
C MET A 654 24.85 0.36 -17.71
N LYS A 655 25.08 0.46 -19.02
CA LYS A 655 24.07 0.19 -20.05
C LYS A 655 24.36 -1.14 -20.73
N PHE A 656 23.38 -2.03 -20.74
CA PHE A 656 23.57 -3.37 -21.30
C PHE A 656 23.23 -3.31 -22.79
N SER A 657 24.21 -3.58 -23.65
CA SER A 657 23.99 -3.46 -25.10
C SER A 657 23.25 -4.66 -25.69
N SER A 658 23.37 -5.83 -25.07
CA SER A 658 22.69 -7.07 -25.46
C SER A 658 22.75 -8.11 -24.32
N VAL A 659 21.82 -9.06 -24.33
CA VAL A 659 21.76 -10.18 -23.37
C VAL A 659 21.87 -11.53 -24.08
N ASP A 660 22.30 -12.56 -23.35
CA ASP A 660 22.30 -13.95 -23.81
C ASP A 660 20.92 -14.62 -23.63
N ASP A 661 20.81 -15.89 -24.02
CA ASP A 661 19.57 -16.67 -23.95
C ASP A 661 19.05 -16.88 -22.50
N HIS A 662 19.87 -16.57 -21.49
CA HIS A 662 19.53 -16.67 -20.08
C HIS A 662 19.34 -15.26 -19.45
N GLY A 663 19.36 -14.22 -20.29
CA GLY A 663 19.12 -12.83 -19.93
C GLY A 663 20.33 -12.10 -19.36
N ASN A 664 21.51 -12.72 -19.24
CA ASN A 664 22.71 -12.07 -18.71
C ASN A 664 23.40 -11.20 -19.78
N PRO A 665 24.07 -10.08 -19.41
CA PRO A 665 24.69 -9.21 -20.40
C PRO A 665 25.82 -9.90 -21.16
N VAL A 666 25.90 -9.66 -22.47
CA VAL A 666 27.05 -10.07 -23.30
C VAL A 666 28.08 -8.93 -23.37
N LYS A 667 27.63 -7.69 -23.23
CA LYS A 667 28.48 -6.51 -23.24
C LYS A 667 27.81 -5.37 -22.46
N ILE A 668 28.61 -4.63 -21.69
CA ILE A 668 28.19 -3.49 -20.88
C ILE A 668 28.98 -2.27 -21.33
N HIS A 669 28.30 -1.15 -21.57
CA HIS A 669 28.94 0.15 -21.65
C HIS A 669 28.94 0.77 -20.26
N TYR A 670 30.14 1.04 -19.73
CA TYR A 670 30.35 1.63 -18.42
C TYR A 670 30.83 3.07 -18.57
N ASP A 671 30.04 4.01 -18.06
CA ASP A 671 30.41 5.43 -17.95
C ASP A 671 30.59 5.84 -16.48
N LEU A 672 31.64 6.60 -16.22
CA LEU A 672 31.91 7.23 -14.93
C LEU A 672 32.11 8.73 -15.14
N ASP A 673 31.23 9.53 -14.54
CA ASP A 673 31.38 10.98 -14.41
C ASP A 673 31.47 11.33 -12.92
N LEU A 674 32.65 11.80 -12.51
CA LEU A 674 32.96 12.09 -11.12
C LEU A 674 33.62 13.46 -11.02
N ALA A 675 33.07 14.31 -10.14
CA ALA A 675 33.68 15.56 -9.73
C ALA A 675 33.82 15.59 -8.20
N GLY A 676 35.05 15.81 -7.73
CA GLY A 676 35.36 15.68 -6.32
C GLY A 676 36.47 16.60 -5.82
N LYS A 677 36.60 16.61 -4.50
CA LYS A 677 37.61 17.36 -3.75
C LYS A 677 38.36 16.44 -2.80
N LEU A 678 39.65 16.68 -2.68
CA LEU A 678 40.56 15.91 -1.87
C LEU A 678 41.31 16.85 -0.93
N SER A 679 41.10 16.67 0.38
CA SER A 679 41.79 17.45 1.41
C SER A 679 42.77 16.53 2.13
N MET A 680 44.06 16.61 1.80
CA MET A 680 45.12 15.85 2.48
C MET A 680 46.26 16.76 2.93
N ASN A 681 46.91 16.41 4.05
CA ASN A 681 48.06 17.17 4.56
C ASN A 681 49.37 16.81 3.82
N GLU A 682 49.45 15.62 3.22
CA GLU A 682 50.58 15.22 2.38
C GLU A 682 50.30 15.61 0.92
N ARG A 683 51.25 16.28 0.26
CA ARG A 683 51.17 16.55 -1.19
C ARG A 683 51.14 15.22 -1.93
N MET A 684 49.97 14.79 -2.41
CA MET A 684 49.92 13.66 -3.33
C MET A 684 50.67 14.02 -4.61
N SER A 685 51.45 13.09 -5.12
CA SER A 685 52.16 13.33 -6.38
C SER A 685 51.13 13.32 -7.51
N PHE A 686 51.07 14.40 -8.28
CA PHE A 686 50.27 14.52 -9.51
C PHE A 686 50.46 13.32 -10.46
N LYS A 687 51.66 12.70 -10.41
CA LYS A 687 52.04 11.53 -11.19
C LYS A 687 51.34 10.22 -10.78
N GLY A 688 50.96 10.04 -9.50
CA GLY A 688 50.23 8.86 -9.02
C GLY A 688 48.75 8.90 -9.40
N PHE A 689 48.15 10.08 -9.33
CA PHE A 689 46.78 10.34 -9.81
C PHE A 689 46.65 10.09 -11.33
N MET A 690 47.65 10.52 -12.10
CA MET A 690 47.75 10.29 -13.56
C MET A 690 48.09 8.84 -13.95
N ASN A 691 48.43 7.95 -13.02
CA ASN A 691 48.61 6.53 -13.30
C ASN A 691 47.30 5.73 -13.16
N TYR A 692 46.41 6.09 -12.21
CA TYR A 692 45.09 5.48 -12.07
C TYR A 692 44.18 5.81 -13.26
N ALA A 693 44.16 7.08 -13.63
CA ALA A 693 43.74 7.63 -14.91
C ALA A 693 43.98 6.72 -16.14
N PHE A 694 45.20 6.23 -16.25
CA PHE A 694 45.69 5.51 -17.43
C PHE A 694 45.20 4.06 -17.45
N LEU A 695 44.92 3.48 -16.29
CA LEU A 695 44.27 2.17 -16.14
C LEU A 695 42.76 2.24 -16.41
N ALA A 696 42.14 3.42 -16.29
CA ALA A 696 40.71 3.66 -16.49
C ALA A 696 40.33 4.25 -17.87
N GLY A 697 41.26 4.27 -18.84
CA GLY A 697 40.96 4.64 -20.24
C GLY A 697 40.89 6.13 -20.59
N ALA A 698 40.95 7.07 -19.64
CA ALA A 698 41.04 8.52 -19.91
C ALA A 698 41.72 9.29 -18.75
N GLY A 699 42.45 10.37 -19.07
CA GLY A 699 43.20 11.18 -18.12
C GLY A 699 42.29 12.13 -17.29
N PRO A 700 42.27 12.03 -15.95
CA PRO A 700 41.53 12.93 -15.09
C PRO A 700 42.15 14.31 -15.14
N GLN A 701 41.31 15.33 -15.03
CA GLN A 701 41.79 16.71 -14.82
C GLN A 701 41.89 16.94 -13.32
N VAL A 702 43.10 17.24 -12.85
CA VAL A 702 43.40 17.40 -11.44
C VAL A 702 43.97 18.81 -11.22
N SER A 703 43.41 19.53 -10.25
CA SER A 703 43.96 20.77 -9.69
C SER A 703 44.52 20.49 -8.28
N SER A 704 45.02 21.49 -7.55
CA SER A 704 45.65 21.28 -6.23
C SER A 704 44.79 20.47 -5.26
N ASP A 705 43.46 20.68 -5.27
CA ASP A 705 42.52 20.06 -4.33
C ASP A 705 41.28 19.46 -5.01
N ASN A 706 41.02 19.74 -6.29
CA ASN A 706 39.85 19.23 -7.00
C ASN A 706 40.26 18.27 -8.13
N PHE A 707 39.42 17.28 -8.40
CA PHE A 707 39.61 16.32 -9.47
C PHE A 707 38.32 16.04 -10.22
N THR A 708 38.43 15.80 -11.52
CA THR A 708 37.35 15.28 -12.34
C THR A 708 37.81 14.05 -13.10
N ILE A 709 36.97 13.02 -13.12
CA ILE A 709 37.16 11.79 -13.89
C ILE A 709 35.93 11.68 -14.80
N ASP A 710 36.16 11.63 -16.10
CA ASP A 710 35.15 11.36 -17.11
C ASP A 710 35.71 10.25 -18.00
N THR A 711 35.09 9.06 -17.96
CA THR A 711 35.52 7.92 -18.75
C THR A 711 34.32 7.10 -19.19
N GLY A 712 34.39 6.56 -20.40
CA GLY A 712 33.43 5.64 -20.98
C GLY A 712 34.17 4.47 -21.61
N MET A 713 33.81 3.25 -21.26
CA MET A 713 34.46 2.04 -21.76
C MET A 713 33.49 0.88 -21.93
N ASP A 714 33.82 0.00 -22.85
CA ASP A 714 33.08 -1.23 -23.08
C ASP A 714 33.68 -2.39 -22.28
N TRP A 715 32.85 -3.10 -21.52
CA TRP A 715 33.19 -4.33 -20.82
C TRP A 715 32.59 -5.54 -21.54
N ASP A 716 33.46 -6.44 -21.99
CA ASP A 716 33.05 -7.76 -22.45
C ASP A 716 32.55 -8.60 -21.27
N CYS A 717 31.47 -9.34 -21.51
CA CYS A 717 30.85 -10.21 -20.52
C CYS A 717 30.80 -11.65 -21.04
N GLU A 718 31.09 -12.60 -20.16
CA GLU A 718 31.07 -14.03 -20.48
C GLU A 718 30.50 -14.81 -19.28
N PHE A 719 29.56 -15.71 -19.57
CA PHE A 719 28.90 -16.56 -18.58
C PHE A 719 28.97 -18.02 -19.03
N VAL A 720 29.36 -18.90 -18.11
CA VAL A 720 29.32 -20.36 -18.30
C VAL A 720 28.24 -20.94 -17.41
N TYR A 721 27.42 -21.84 -17.95
CA TYR A 721 26.26 -22.42 -17.28
C TYR A 721 26.41 -23.91 -17.02
N ASP A 722 25.82 -24.39 -15.93
CA ASP A 722 25.67 -25.82 -15.69
C ASP A 722 24.45 -26.41 -16.41
N ALA A 723 24.29 -27.73 -16.31
CA ALA A 723 23.19 -28.46 -16.95
C ALA A 723 21.79 -28.08 -16.46
N GLN A 724 21.67 -27.38 -15.32
CA GLN A 724 20.38 -26.87 -14.82
C GLN A 724 20.10 -25.45 -15.32
N GLY A 725 21.06 -24.78 -15.96
CA GLY A 725 20.94 -23.40 -16.43
C GLY A 725 21.37 -22.36 -15.40
N ASN A 726 22.04 -22.74 -14.31
CA ASN A 726 22.65 -21.77 -13.40
C ASN A 726 24.05 -21.42 -13.89
N TRP A 727 24.43 -20.13 -13.89
CA TRP A 727 25.81 -19.76 -14.23
C TRP A 727 26.79 -20.20 -13.13
N THR A 728 27.91 -20.81 -13.53
CA THR A 728 29.01 -21.29 -12.68
C THR A 728 30.26 -20.44 -12.81
N GLU A 729 30.44 -19.74 -13.92
CA GLU A 729 31.54 -18.79 -14.12
C GLU A 729 31.00 -17.51 -14.75
N MET A 730 31.54 -16.38 -14.31
CA MET A 730 31.19 -15.04 -14.79
C MET A 730 32.48 -14.25 -14.97
N LYS A 731 32.63 -13.60 -16.11
CA LYS A 731 33.62 -12.54 -16.35
C LYS A 731 32.88 -11.30 -16.83
N VAL A 732 33.05 -10.18 -16.14
CA VAL A 732 32.41 -8.89 -16.49
C VAL A 732 33.45 -7.80 -16.27
N GLY A 733 34.00 -7.24 -17.33
CA GLY A 733 35.07 -6.23 -17.22
C GLY A 733 36.23 -6.72 -16.35
N PRO A 734 36.62 -5.98 -15.27
CA PRO A 734 37.70 -6.38 -14.37
C PRO A 734 37.29 -7.46 -13.34
N TYR A 735 36.05 -7.92 -13.35
CA TYR A 735 35.51 -8.87 -12.38
C TYR A 735 35.48 -10.30 -12.92
N LYS A 736 35.85 -11.25 -12.05
CA LYS A 736 35.64 -12.69 -12.26
C LYS A 736 34.92 -13.27 -11.06
N ALA A 737 33.91 -14.10 -11.31
CA ALA A 737 33.23 -14.85 -10.26
C ALA A 737 33.05 -16.32 -10.64
N THR A 738 33.10 -17.19 -9.63
CA THR A 738 32.80 -18.62 -9.76
C THR A 738 31.74 -19.04 -8.76
N ARG A 739 30.93 -20.03 -9.13
CA ARG A 739 29.88 -20.63 -8.30
C ARG A 739 29.93 -22.16 -8.44
N THR A 740 29.75 -22.85 -7.33
CA THR A 740 29.62 -24.30 -7.27
C THR A 740 28.32 -24.67 -6.59
N PHE A 741 27.44 -25.36 -7.32
CA PHE A 741 26.14 -25.79 -6.84
C PHE A 741 26.16 -27.23 -6.32
N LYS A 742 25.43 -27.45 -5.23
CA LYS A 742 25.11 -28.79 -4.72
C LYS A 742 23.59 -28.96 -4.67
N TYR A 743 23.07 -29.94 -5.42
CA TYR A 743 21.64 -30.22 -5.59
C TYR A 743 21.05 -31.19 -4.55
#